data_AF-A0A0D9QWG8-F1
#
_entry.id   AF-A0A0D9QWG8-F1
#
_cell.length_a   1.000
_cell.length_b   1.000
_cell.length_c   1.000
_cell.angle_alpha   90.00
_cell.angle_beta   90.00
_cell.angle_gamma   90.00
#
_symmetry.space_group_name_H-M   'P 1'
#
loop_
_entity.id
_entity.type
_entity.pdbx_description
1 polymer ?
#
loop_
_entity_poly.entity_id
_entity_poly.type
_entity_poly.pdbx_seq_one_letter_code
_entity_poly.pdbx_strand_id
1 'polypeptide(L)'
;MEELTSVIGINMKMLPFISKGEIMNEWFIFTCLVSFSSFIYFASLNVARERGEFKKLMTVMGLRESAFWLSWGLTYICFIFVMSIFMALIITSIPIIFHTGFMVIFTLFSLYGLSLIALAFLMSVLIRKPMLAGLAGFLFTVFWGCLGFTVLYGQLPLSLGWVLSLLSPFAFIAGMAQITHLDNYLSGVIFPDPSGDSYIMIATFFILAFDALFYLILTLYFERVLPDKDGHGDSPLFFLKSSFWSKHQNTHHEIFENEINSEHSSDDSFEPVSPEFHGKEAIRIRNVKKEYNGKTGKVEALQGISFDIYEGQITAILGHDGAGKSTLLNILSGLSVSTEGSTTIYNTQLSEITAMEEIRQNIGFCPQFNFQFDFLTVRENLRVFAKIKGIQPKEVEQEVKRIIMELDMQSIQDIIAKKLSGGQKRKLTLGIAILGDPQVLLLDEPTAGLDPFSRHRVWSLLKEHKVDRVILFSTQFMDEADILADRKVFLSKGKLKCVGSSLFLKRKWGIGYHLSLHRNEMCDTEKITSLIKQHIPDAKLTTESEEKLVYSLPLEKTNRFPDLYSDLDKCSDQGIRNYGLSMTTLNEVFLNLEGKSAINEPDFDIGKQKKIYVTRNTGNESEMEQVLCSLPETRKAVSSATLWRRQIYAVAALRFLKLRRERRVLLCLSLVLGVAFIPIMLEKIMYKVIHKTHCWEFSPSMYFLSLEQIPKTPLTSLLIINNTGSNIEDLVHSLKRQDIVLEIDDFRNRNGSDDPSYNGAIIVSGDQKDYRFSVACNIKKLNCFPVLMGIVSNALIGIFNFTELIQTESTSFSHVSRVLIYIRGNTAEG
;
A
#
# COMPACT_ATOMS: atom_id res chain seq x y z
N MET A 1 12.49 72.09 -38.57
CA MET A 1 12.45 70.81 -37.82
C MET A 1 11.92 69.64 -38.68
N GLU A 2 11.80 69.80 -40.01
CA GLU A 2 11.13 68.82 -40.91
C GLU A 2 12.08 67.91 -41.72
N GLU A 3 13.40 67.98 -41.55
CA GLU A 3 14.32 66.98 -42.13
C GLU A 3 15.18 66.38 -41.02
N LEU A 4 14.61 65.43 -40.27
CA LEU A 4 15.42 64.45 -39.53
C LEU A 4 15.74 63.31 -40.48
N THR A 5 16.95 63.38 -41.05
CA THR A 5 17.55 62.37 -41.91
C THR A 5 17.64 61.02 -41.17
N SER A 6 17.26 59.96 -41.88
CA SER A 6 17.03 58.61 -41.36
C SER A 6 18.19 58.06 -40.51
N VAL A 7 17.88 57.55 -39.32
CA VAL A 7 18.79 56.69 -38.54
C VAL A 7 18.51 55.24 -38.91
N ILE A 8 19.54 54.52 -39.34
CA ILE A 8 19.43 53.09 -39.70
C ILE A 8 20.10 52.26 -38.61
N GLY A 9 19.32 51.45 -37.89
CA GLY A 9 19.86 50.50 -36.92
C GLY A 9 20.41 49.26 -37.64
N ILE A 10 21.68 48.91 -37.39
CA ILE A 10 22.31 47.71 -37.92
C ILE A 10 22.59 46.77 -36.75
N ASN A 11 21.96 45.59 -36.74
CA ASN A 11 22.23 44.58 -35.71
C ASN A 11 23.60 43.94 -35.99
N MET A 12 24.52 43.98 -35.01
CA MET A 12 25.75 43.20 -35.08
C MET A 12 25.38 41.71 -35.12
N LYS A 13 25.98 40.92 -36.03
CA LYS A 13 25.63 39.50 -36.22
C LYS A 13 26.06 38.68 -34.99
N MET A 14 25.10 38.20 -34.19
CA MET A 14 25.25 37.03 -33.31
C MET A 14 23.89 36.44 -32.86
N LEU A 15 23.91 35.16 -32.46
CA LEU A 15 22.75 34.35 -32.05
C LEU A 15 22.04 34.94 -30.79
N PRO A 16 20.71 34.79 -30.69
CA PRO A 16 19.90 35.43 -29.65
C PRO A 16 20.20 34.87 -28.25
N PHE A 17 20.65 35.73 -27.35
CA PHE A 17 20.82 35.44 -25.91
C PHE A 17 19.54 35.82 -25.16
N ILE A 18 18.91 34.86 -24.47
CA ILE A 18 17.73 35.10 -23.63
C ILE A 18 18.18 35.04 -22.17
N SER A 19 18.20 36.20 -21.50
CA SER A 19 18.35 36.29 -20.05
C SER A 19 17.10 35.70 -19.38
N LYS A 20 17.20 34.49 -18.82
CA LYS A 20 16.21 33.92 -17.89
C LYS A 20 16.65 34.21 -16.46
N GLY A 21 15.74 34.64 -15.59
CA GLY A 21 16.03 34.84 -14.17
C GLY A 21 16.29 33.49 -13.48
N GLU A 22 17.50 33.29 -12.95
CA GLU A 22 17.96 32.05 -12.29
C GLU A 22 16.99 31.58 -11.18
N ILE A 23 16.44 32.52 -10.41
CA ILE A 23 15.49 32.25 -9.32
C ILE A 23 14.20 31.58 -9.81
N MET A 24 13.70 31.93 -11.00
CA MET A 24 12.47 31.33 -11.52
C MET A 24 12.68 29.86 -11.90
N ASN A 25 13.85 29.52 -12.45
CA ASN A 25 14.20 28.15 -12.79
C ASN A 25 14.33 27.26 -11.54
N GLU A 26 14.89 27.80 -10.45
CA GLU A 26 15.01 27.07 -9.19
C GLU A 26 13.65 26.74 -8.57
N TRP A 27 12.75 27.73 -8.50
CA TRP A 27 11.38 27.53 -8.03
C TRP A 27 10.60 26.53 -8.88
N PHE A 28 10.83 26.56 -10.20
CA PHE A 28 10.22 25.62 -11.13
C PHE A 28 10.70 24.18 -10.90
N ILE A 29 12.02 23.97 -10.76
CA ILE A 29 12.60 22.65 -10.48
C ILE A 29 12.11 22.12 -9.12
N PHE A 30 12.02 22.99 -8.10
CA PHE A 30 11.49 22.61 -6.78
C PHE A 30 10.02 22.19 -6.86
N THR A 31 9.23 22.88 -7.65
CA THR A 31 7.82 22.53 -7.90
C THR A 31 7.70 21.15 -8.55
N CYS A 32 8.55 20.86 -9.54
CA CYS A 32 8.58 19.55 -10.20
C CYS A 32 8.87 18.43 -9.19
N LEU A 33 9.79 18.64 -8.25
CA LEU A 33 10.09 17.70 -7.17
C LEU A 33 8.88 17.47 -6.25
N VAL A 34 8.27 18.55 -5.77
CA VAL A 34 7.16 18.48 -4.81
C VAL A 34 5.91 17.86 -5.43
N SER A 35 5.68 18.00 -6.74
CA SER A 35 4.51 17.45 -7.42
C SER A 35 4.35 15.93 -7.25
N PHE A 36 5.47 15.19 -7.23
CA PHE A 36 5.46 13.73 -7.02
C PHE A 36 5.47 13.33 -5.54
N SER A 37 5.91 14.20 -4.62
CA SER A 37 6.00 13.90 -3.18
C SER A 37 4.65 13.61 -2.51
N SER A 38 3.61 14.36 -2.90
CA SER A 38 2.24 14.17 -2.40
C SER A 38 1.66 12.83 -2.85
N PHE A 39 2.02 12.38 -4.06
CA PHE A 39 1.65 11.07 -4.57
C PHE A 39 2.32 9.93 -3.78
N ILE A 40 3.61 10.06 -3.45
CA ILE A 40 4.33 9.08 -2.62
C ILE A 40 3.69 8.93 -1.25
N TYR A 41 3.35 10.03 -0.60
CA TYR A 41 2.65 10.02 0.69
C TYR A 41 1.38 9.18 0.61
N PHE A 42 0.59 9.39 -0.45
CA PHE A 42 -0.64 8.65 -0.68
C PHE A 42 -0.39 7.16 -0.99
N ALA A 43 0.58 6.85 -1.85
CA ALA A 43 0.91 5.48 -2.23
C ALA A 43 1.40 4.65 -1.03
N SER A 44 2.39 5.17 -0.31
CA SER A 44 2.96 4.52 0.88
C SER A 44 1.92 4.34 2.00
N LEU A 45 1.03 5.31 2.24
CA LEU A 45 -0.04 5.20 3.23
C LEU A 45 -0.99 4.02 2.93
N ASN A 46 -1.43 3.89 1.68
CA ASN A 46 -2.38 2.84 1.30
C ASN A 46 -1.74 1.46 1.25
N VAL A 47 -0.52 1.38 0.72
CA VAL A 47 0.26 0.13 0.67
C VAL A 47 0.54 -0.36 2.09
N ALA A 48 1.00 0.52 2.98
CA ALA A 48 1.26 0.17 4.38
C ALA A 48 -0.01 -0.27 5.14
N ARG A 49 -1.14 0.41 4.90
CA ARG A 49 -2.44 0.04 5.52
C ARG A 49 -2.89 -1.35 5.07
N GLU A 50 -2.91 -1.60 3.76
CA GLU A 50 -3.37 -2.89 3.21
C GLU A 50 -2.40 -4.03 3.55
N ARG A 51 -1.09 -3.76 3.60
CA ARG A 51 -0.08 -4.72 4.06
C ARG A 51 -0.35 -5.16 5.50
N GLY A 52 -0.65 -4.22 6.39
CA GLY A 52 -0.88 -4.50 7.80
C GLY A 52 -2.17 -5.27 8.10
N GLU A 53 -3.21 -5.06 7.31
CA GLU A 53 -4.56 -5.63 7.58
C GLU A 53 -4.87 -6.88 6.75
N PHE A 54 -4.55 -6.90 5.46
CA PHE A 54 -5.11 -7.88 4.53
C PHE A 54 -4.07 -8.79 3.86
N LYS A 55 -2.80 -8.38 3.74
CA LYS A 55 -1.80 -9.13 2.94
C LYS A 55 -1.65 -10.58 3.39
N LYS A 56 -1.43 -10.84 4.68
CA LYS A 56 -1.23 -12.20 5.19
C LYS A 56 -2.42 -13.11 4.88
N LEU A 57 -3.62 -12.62 5.12
CA LEU A 57 -4.87 -13.37 4.89
C LEU A 57 -5.08 -13.67 3.42
N MET A 58 -4.87 -12.68 2.55
CA MET A 58 -4.93 -12.90 1.11
C MET A 58 -3.90 -13.95 0.67
N THR A 59 -2.72 -13.97 1.29
CA THR A 59 -1.67 -14.95 1.00
C THR A 59 -2.09 -16.36 1.43
N VAL A 60 -2.70 -16.51 2.61
CA VAL A 60 -3.28 -17.78 3.07
C VAL A 60 -4.40 -18.27 2.15
N MET A 61 -5.17 -17.36 1.56
CA MET A 61 -6.19 -17.69 0.56
C MET A 61 -5.63 -17.97 -0.85
N GLY A 62 -4.30 -18.09 -0.99
CA GLY A 62 -3.64 -18.49 -2.23
C GLY A 62 -3.05 -17.35 -3.07
N LEU A 63 -3.09 -16.09 -2.60
CA LEU A 63 -2.43 -14.97 -3.32
C LEU A 63 -0.91 -15.10 -3.21
N ARG A 64 -0.20 -15.03 -4.34
CA ARG A 64 1.28 -14.95 -4.32
C ARG A 64 1.77 -13.61 -3.80
N GLU A 65 2.85 -13.60 -3.04
CA GLU A 65 3.43 -12.37 -2.46
C GLU A 65 3.86 -11.36 -3.52
N SER A 66 4.44 -11.84 -4.64
CA SER A 66 4.82 -10.98 -5.76
C SER A 66 3.61 -10.35 -6.46
N ALA A 67 2.48 -11.05 -6.50
CA ALA A 67 1.25 -10.53 -7.10
C ALA A 67 0.71 -9.33 -6.32
N PHE A 68 0.89 -9.29 -4.99
CA PHE A 68 0.50 -8.15 -4.15
C PHE A 68 1.25 -6.87 -4.51
N TRP A 69 2.58 -6.93 -4.63
CA TRP A 69 3.43 -5.78 -4.96
C TRP A 69 3.22 -5.31 -6.40
N LEU A 70 3.22 -6.25 -7.36
CA LEU A 70 3.07 -5.91 -8.77
C LEU A 70 1.70 -5.34 -9.11
N SER A 71 0.64 -5.75 -8.42
CA SER A 71 -0.68 -5.15 -8.62
C SER A 71 -0.73 -3.69 -8.14
N TRP A 72 0.04 -3.32 -7.11
CA TRP A 72 0.15 -1.93 -6.65
C TRP A 72 1.01 -1.15 -7.64
N GLY A 73 2.13 -1.74 -8.06
CA GLY A 73 2.98 -1.20 -9.12
C GLY A 73 2.17 -0.89 -10.36
N LEU A 74 1.43 -1.85 -10.91
CA LEU A 74 0.61 -1.67 -12.11
C LEU A 74 -0.42 -0.54 -11.98
N THR A 75 -1.09 -0.45 -10.82
CA THR A 75 -2.11 0.59 -10.57
C THR A 75 -1.48 1.98 -10.58
N TYR A 76 -0.31 2.13 -9.96
CA TYR A 76 0.39 3.40 -9.82
C TYR A 76 1.24 3.78 -11.05
N ILE A 77 1.76 2.82 -11.79
CA ILE A 77 2.46 3.03 -13.07
C ILE A 77 1.57 3.79 -14.05
N CYS A 78 0.30 3.38 -14.17
CA CYS A 78 -0.67 4.09 -15.03
C CYS A 78 -0.83 5.56 -14.63
N PHE A 79 -0.90 5.85 -13.33
CA PHE A 79 -1.00 7.22 -12.83
C PHE A 79 0.27 8.02 -13.13
N ILE A 80 1.44 7.44 -12.91
CA ILE A 80 2.73 8.10 -13.16
C ILE A 80 2.93 8.41 -14.63
N PHE A 81 2.55 7.52 -15.54
CA PHE A 81 2.64 7.82 -16.97
C PHE A 81 1.74 8.99 -17.35
N VAL A 82 0.50 9.04 -16.85
CA VAL A 82 -0.41 10.19 -17.08
C VAL A 82 0.19 11.47 -16.53
N MET A 83 0.73 11.46 -15.31
CA MET A 83 1.40 12.61 -14.70
C MET A 83 2.65 13.04 -15.49
N SER A 84 3.45 12.09 -15.96
CA SER A 84 4.69 12.36 -16.71
C SER A 84 4.39 12.98 -18.07
N ILE A 85 3.38 12.48 -18.79
CA ILE A 85 2.90 13.09 -20.04
C ILE A 85 2.44 14.52 -19.77
N PHE A 86 1.65 14.70 -18.70
CA PHE A 86 1.11 16.01 -18.36
C PHE A 86 2.20 17.03 -18.01
N MET A 87 3.18 16.64 -17.19
CA MET A 87 4.33 17.48 -16.84
C MET A 87 5.20 17.78 -18.06
N ALA A 88 5.47 16.80 -18.91
CA ALA A 88 6.24 17.02 -20.14
C ALA A 88 5.53 17.98 -21.10
N LEU A 89 4.21 17.87 -21.25
CA LEU A 89 3.42 18.83 -22.05
C LEU A 89 3.49 20.24 -21.48
N ILE A 90 3.40 20.41 -20.16
CA ILE A 90 3.55 21.72 -19.51
C ILE A 90 4.92 22.31 -19.80
N ILE A 91 5.99 21.55 -19.57
CA ILE A 91 7.37 22.02 -19.74
C ILE A 91 7.66 22.42 -21.19
N THR A 92 7.14 21.67 -22.17
CA THR A 92 7.31 22.00 -23.59
C THR A 92 6.39 23.13 -24.05
N SER A 93 5.21 23.31 -23.45
CA SER A 93 4.27 24.36 -23.85
C SER A 93 4.61 25.73 -23.27
N ILE A 94 5.24 25.77 -22.09
CA ILE A 94 5.74 27.01 -21.50
C ILE A 94 7.17 27.21 -22.04
N PRO A 95 7.55 28.43 -22.49
CA PRO A 95 8.89 28.73 -23.01
C PRO A 95 10.02 28.68 -21.94
N ILE A 96 9.99 27.72 -21.00
CA ILE A 96 11.01 27.49 -19.98
C ILE A 96 12.15 26.64 -20.54
N ILE A 97 11.89 25.68 -21.45
CA ILE A 97 12.92 24.85 -22.08
C ILE A 97 12.62 24.78 -23.58
N PHE A 98 13.48 25.33 -24.42
CA PHE A 98 13.20 25.50 -25.85
C PHE A 98 13.77 24.39 -26.71
N HIS A 99 14.97 23.92 -26.37
CA HIS A 99 15.75 23.05 -27.26
C HIS A 99 15.65 21.56 -26.90
N THR A 100 15.20 21.22 -25.71
CA THR A 100 15.09 19.82 -25.27
C THR A 100 13.80 19.18 -25.76
N GLY A 101 13.90 18.00 -26.37
CA GLY A 101 12.73 17.29 -26.91
C GLY A 101 11.78 16.74 -25.83
N PHE A 102 10.49 16.68 -26.16
CA PHE A 102 9.43 16.13 -25.28
C PHE A 102 9.76 14.73 -24.74
N MET A 103 10.31 13.84 -25.58
CA MET A 103 10.62 12.46 -25.20
C MET A 103 11.65 12.34 -24.09
N VAL A 104 12.62 13.26 -24.07
CA VAL A 104 13.69 13.29 -23.05
C VAL A 104 13.10 13.64 -21.69
N ILE A 105 12.29 14.70 -21.66
CA ILE A 105 11.61 15.17 -20.45
C ILE A 105 10.64 14.07 -19.96
N PHE A 106 9.81 13.53 -20.85
CA PHE A 106 8.89 12.44 -20.51
C PHE A 106 9.62 11.23 -19.90
N THR A 107 10.75 10.82 -20.47
CA THR A 107 11.55 9.69 -19.97
C THR A 107 12.11 9.98 -18.57
N LEU A 108 12.62 11.19 -18.33
CA LEU A 108 13.12 11.60 -17.01
C LEU A 108 12.03 11.49 -15.93
N PHE A 109 10.87 12.09 -16.19
CA PHE A 109 9.74 12.08 -15.26
C PHE A 109 9.16 10.67 -15.05
N SER A 110 9.10 9.86 -16.10
CA SER A 110 8.60 8.49 -16.02
C SER A 110 9.52 7.60 -15.17
N LEU A 111 10.83 7.65 -15.41
CA LEU A 111 11.82 6.87 -14.64
C LEU A 111 11.87 7.32 -13.18
N TYR A 112 11.85 8.63 -12.93
CA TYR A 112 11.76 9.17 -11.57
C TYR A 112 10.48 8.68 -10.87
N GLY A 113 9.34 8.72 -11.55
CA GLY A 113 8.11 8.21 -10.96
C GLY A 113 8.19 6.71 -10.62
N LEU A 114 8.75 5.88 -11.50
CA LEU A 114 8.94 4.45 -11.25
C LEU A 114 9.84 4.20 -10.02
N SER A 115 10.95 4.93 -9.88
CA SER A 115 11.83 4.82 -8.71
C SER A 115 11.13 5.25 -7.43
N LEU A 116 10.26 6.27 -7.49
CA LEU A 116 9.47 6.72 -6.35
C LEU A 116 8.40 5.70 -5.90
N ILE A 117 7.81 4.93 -6.81
CA ILE A 117 6.91 3.81 -6.43
C ILE A 117 7.70 2.78 -5.62
N ALA A 118 8.88 2.40 -6.10
CA ALA A 118 9.72 1.42 -5.41
C ALA A 118 10.20 1.95 -4.05
N LEU A 119 10.53 3.24 -3.96
CA LEU A 119 10.84 3.91 -2.69
C LEU A 119 9.62 3.92 -1.73
N ALA A 120 8.41 4.17 -2.24
CA ALA A 120 7.20 4.12 -1.44
C ALA A 120 6.94 2.72 -0.87
N PHE A 121 7.23 1.67 -1.65
CA PHE A 121 7.17 0.28 -1.19
C PHE A 121 8.20 0.01 -0.10
N LEU A 122 9.44 0.44 -0.29
CA LEU A 122 10.51 0.29 0.71
C LEU A 122 10.13 0.97 2.03
N MET A 123 9.63 2.20 1.99
CA MET A 123 9.21 2.93 3.21
C MET A 123 8.01 2.25 3.90
N SER A 124 7.08 1.65 3.13
CA SER A 124 5.97 0.86 3.68
C SER A 124 6.43 -0.44 4.35
N VAL A 125 7.61 -0.94 3.98
CA VAL A 125 8.22 -2.13 4.58
C VAL A 125 8.95 -1.80 5.87
N LEU A 126 9.80 -0.77 5.84
CA LEU A 126 10.63 -0.33 6.96
C LEU A 126 9.82 0.21 8.14
N ILE A 127 8.71 0.90 7.87
CA ILE A 127 7.93 1.60 8.89
C ILE A 127 6.59 0.89 9.13
N ARG A 128 6.40 0.35 10.33
CA ARG A 128 5.18 -0.38 10.74
C ARG A 128 3.92 0.49 10.78
N LYS A 129 4.05 1.78 11.12
CA LYS A 129 2.90 2.71 11.23
C LYS A 129 2.63 3.37 9.87
N PRO A 130 1.44 3.19 9.25
CA PRO A 130 1.19 3.62 7.87
C PRO A 130 1.29 5.14 7.68
N MET A 131 0.81 5.93 8.64
CA MET A 131 0.91 7.40 8.59
C MET A 131 2.38 7.88 8.66
N LEU A 132 3.18 7.23 9.50
CA LEU A 132 4.60 7.56 9.64
C LEU A 132 5.38 7.14 8.39
N ALA A 133 5.03 6.01 7.76
CA ALA A 133 5.63 5.57 6.51
C ALA A 133 5.46 6.61 5.39
N GLY A 134 4.24 7.16 5.27
CA GLY A 134 3.96 8.21 4.30
C GLY A 134 4.68 9.52 4.59
N LEU A 135 4.66 9.98 5.84
CA LEU A 135 5.35 11.20 6.25
C LEU A 135 6.87 11.09 6.01
N ALA A 136 7.47 9.96 6.39
CA ALA A 136 8.89 9.72 6.21
C ALA A 136 9.28 9.65 4.73
N GLY A 137 8.47 8.99 3.89
CA GLY A 137 8.69 8.99 2.44
C GLY A 137 8.63 10.40 1.83
N PHE A 138 7.66 11.21 2.25
CA PHE A 138 7.55 12.61 1.84
C PHE A 138 8.78 13.43 2.25
N LEU A 139 9.16 13.39 3.54
CA LEU A 139 10.33 14.14 4.04
C LEU A 139 11.63 13.69 3.37
N PHE A 140 11.79 12.39 3.11
CA PHE A 140 12.93 11.85 2.38
C PHE A 140 13.03 12.46 0.98
N THR A 141 11.91 12.55 0.25
CA THR A 141 11.93 13.14 -1.10
C THR A 141 12.27 14.62 -1.12
N VAL A 142 11.74 15.40 -0.17
CA VAL A 142 12.02 16.83 -0.08
C VAL A 142 13.48 17.07 0.35
N PHE A 143 13.95 16.38 1.38
CA PHE A 143 15.30 16.58 1.92
C PHE A 143 16.39 16.24 0.89
N TRP A 144 16.33 15.05 0.28
CA TRP A 144 17.33 14.63 -0.70
C TRP A 144 17.19 15.34 -2.05
N GLY A 145 15.97 15.75 -2.41
CA GLY A 145 15.78 16.60 -3.59
C GLY A 145 16.33 18.01 -3.40
N CYS A 146 16.15 18.63 -2.23
CA CYS A 146 16.76 19.93 -1.92
C CYS A 146 18.29 19.88 -1.98
N LEU A 147 18.91 18.79 -1.54
CA LEU A 147 20.35 18.58 -1.68
C LEU A 147 20.80 18.54 -3.15
N GLY A 148 19.94 18.13 -4.08
CA GLY A 148 20.23 18.12 -5.52
C GLY A 148 20.51 19.51 -6.10
N PHE A 149 19.98 20.60 -5.51
CA PHE A 149 20.25 21.97 -5.99
C PHE A 149 21.71 22.37 -5.88
N THR A 150 22.48 21.74 -4.99
CA THR A 150 23.93 22.00 -4.86
C THR A 150 24.70 21.64 -6.14
N VAL A 151 24.16 20.76 -6.99
CA VAL A 151 24.71 20.43 -8.32
C VAL A 151 24.58 21.62 -9.28
N LEU A 152 23.49 22.39 -9.19
CA LEU A 152 23.25 23.57 -10.03
C LEU A 152 24.32 24.65 -9.80
N TYR A 153 24.79 24.79 -8.55
CA TYR A 153 25.82 25.77 -8.17
C TYR A 153 27.26 25.25 -8.30
N GLY A 154 27.47 24.02 -8.80
CA GLY A 154 28.80 23.43 -8.95
C GLY A 154 29.56 23.22 -7.63
N GLN A 155 28.87 23.16 -6.50
CA GLN A 155 29.49 23.09 -5.16
C GLN A 155 29.90 21.66 -4.73
N LEU A 156 29.49 20.63 -5.48
CA LEU A 156 29.77 19.23 -5.15
C LEU A 156 30.88 18.63 -6.02
N PRO A 157 31.82 17.85 -5.43
CA PRO A 157 32.75 17.06 -6.21
C PRO A 157 32.01 15.94 -6.98
N LEU A 158 32.48 15.65 -8.20
CA LEU A 158 31.87 14.69 -9.13
C LEU A 158 31.62 13.30 -8.49
N SER A 159 32.57 12.79 -7.68
CA SER A 159 32.45 11.48 -7.02
C SER A 159 31.30 11.43 -6.00
N LEU A 160 31.11 12.49 -5.23
CA LEU A 160 30.03 12.58 -4.24
C LEU A 160 28.67 12.74 -4.94
N GLY A 161 28.65 13.43 -6.08
CA GLY A 161 27.48 13.53 -6.95
C GLY A 161 26.95 12.14 -7.36
N TRP A 162 27.81 11.27 -7.89
CA TRP A 162 27.41 9.92 -8.32
C TRP A 162 26.90 9.04 -7.17
N VAL A 163 27.47 9.15 -5.96
CA VAL A 163 26.99 8.41 -4.79
C VAL A 163 25.62 8.90 -4.33
N LEU A 164 25.44 10.22 -4.26
CA LEU A 164 24.15 10.82 -3.91
C LEU A 164 23.08 10.57 -4.99
N SER A 165 23.48 10.34 -6.24
CA SER A 165 22.56 9.92 -7.32
C SER A 165 21.89 8.57 -7.09
N LEU A 166 22.37 7.72 -6.16
CA LEU A 166 21.64 6.52 -5.73
C LEU A 166 20.34 6.86 -4.96
N LEU A 167 20.16 8.13 -4.60
CA LEU A 167 18.96 8.65 -4.00
C LEU A 167 18.11 9.27 -5.11
N SER A 168 17.04 8.60 -5.49
CA SER A 168 16.27 8.98 -6.68
C SER A 168 15.81 10.46 -6.74
N PRO A 169 15.44 11.13 -5.63
CA PRO A 169 15.10 12.57 -5.66
C PRO A 169 16.30 13.47 -6.02
N PHE A 170 17.50 13.09 -5.59
CA PHE A 170 18.73 13.81 -5.93
C PHE A 170 19.07 13.62 -7.40
N ALA A 171 19.02 12.39 -7.92
CA ALA A 171 19.28 12.08 -9.33
C ALA A 171 18.32 12.83 -10.28
N PHE A 172 17.04 12.93 -9.91
CA PHE A 172 16.06 13.69 -10.69
C PHE A 172 16.41 15.18 -10.79
N ILE A 173 16.78 15.81 -9.67
CA ILE A 173 17.17 17.23 -9.64
C ILE A 173 18.47 17.45 -10.41
N ALA A 174 19.45 16.56 -10.28
CA ALA A 174 20.68 16.61 -11.05
C ALA A 174 20.42 16.51 -12.56
N GLY A 175 19.49 15.64 -13.00
CA GLY A 175 19.05 15.55 -14.39
C GLY A 175 18.35 16.83 -14.88
N MET A 176 17.47 17.42 -14.08
CA MET A 176 16.81 18.70 -14.40
C MET A 176 17.81 19.87 -14.46
N ALA A 177 18.80 19.90 -13.57
CA ALA A 177 19.87 20.89 -13.58
C ALA A 177 20.70 20.81 -14.86
N GLN A 178 21.01 19.59 -15.33
CA GLN A 178 21.72 19.39 -16.61
C GLN A 178 20.92 19.85 -17.82
N ILE A 179 19.62 19.52 -17.87
CA ILE A 179 18.73 20.00 -18.94
C ILE A 179 18.73 21.54 -18.96
N THR A 180 18.63 22.16 -17.80
CA THR A 180 18.60 23.63 -17.67
C THR A 180 19.93 24.25 -18.09
N HIS A 181 21.05 23.66 -17.68
CA HIS A 181 22.39 24.09 -18.09
C HIS A 181 22.54 24.02 -19.61
N LEU A 182 22.20 22.91 -20.25
CA LEU A 182 22.34 22.73 -21.70
C LEU A 182 21.35 23.57 -22.53
N ASP A 183 20.16 23.85 -22.02
CA ASP A 183 19.21 24.77 -22.65
C ASP A 183 19.72 26.22 -22.62
N ASN A 184 20.41 26.63 -21.55
CA ASN A 184 21.03 27.96 -21.46
C ASN A 184 22.13 28.18 -22.53
N TYR A 185 22.81 27.11 -22.97
CA TYR A 185 23.80 27.14 -24.05
C TYR A 185 23.20 26.87 -25.45
N LEU A 186 21.86 26.90 -25.59
CA LEU A 186 21.11 26.72 -26.85
C LEU A 186 21.38 25.38 -27.58
N SER A 187 22.08 24.44 -26.94
CA SER A 187 22.41 23.13 -27.53
C SER A 187 21.31 22.11 -27.24
N GLY A 188 20.56 22.30 -26.15
CA GLY A 188 19.52 21.37 -25.72
C GLY A 188 20.05 19.97 -25.51
N VAL A 189 19.15 19.00 -25.32
CA VAL A 189 19.53 17.59 -25.32
C VAL A 189 18.77 16.86 -26.42
N ILE A 190 19.53 16.38 -27.40
CA ILE A 190 19.03 15.72 -28.61
C ILE A 190 19.74 14.36 -28.71
N PHE A 191 18.96 13.29 -28.86
CA PHE A 191 19.48 11.95 -29.09
C PHE A 191 19.22 11.53 -30.54
N PRO A 192 20.22 10.99 -31.28
CA PRO A 192 21.64 10.83 -30.91
C PRO A 192 22.43 12.14 -30.95
N ASP A 193 23.38 12.30 -30.03
CA ASP A 193 24.14 13.54 -29.84
C ASP A 193 25.48 13.50 -30.61
N PRO A 194 25.76 14.48 -31.49
CA PRO A 194 27.05 14.60 -32.17
C PRO A 194 28.19 15.18 -31.30
N SER A 195 27.89 15.82 -30.16
CA SER A 195 28.86 16.53 -29.30
C SER A 195 29.45 15.67 -28.18
N GLY A 196 28.75 14.60 -27.79
CA GLY A 196 29.17 13.69 -26.73
C GLY A 196 28.79 14.15 -25.31
N ASP A 197 28.17 15.31 -25.12
CA ASP A 197 27.78 15.85 -23.80
C ASP A 197 26.52 15.19 -23.22
N SER A 198 25.71 14.52 -24.06
CA SER A 198 24.47 13.86 -23.64
C SER A 198 24.67 12.55 -22.87
N TYR A 199 25.90 12.08 -22.69
CA TYR A 199 26.20 10.86 -21.91
C TYR A 199 25.80 10.97 -20.43
N ILE A 200 25.88 12.16 -19.84
CA ILE A 200 25.55 12.38 -18.43
C ILE A 200 24.04 12.19 -18.19
N MET A 201 23.21 12.59 -19.17
CA MET A 201 21.78 12.34 -19.12
C MET A 201 21.46 10.85 -19.27
N ILE A 202 22.12 10.16 -20.21
CA ILE A 202 21.96 8.71 -20.37
C ILE A 202 22.31 8.00 -19.06
N ALA A 203 23.43 8.38 -18.42
CA ALA A 203 23.82 7.85 -17.11
C ALA A 203 22.76 8.13 -16.03
N THR A 204 22.16 9.33 -16.02
CA THR A 204 21.06 9.67 -15.10
C THR A 204 19.83 8.78 -15.31
N PHE A 205 19.46 8.48 -16.55
CA PHE A 205 18.38 7.53 -16.85
C PHE A 205 18.69 6.11 -16.35
N PHE A 206 19.92 5.64 -16.57
CA PHE A 206 20.34 4.33 -16.06
C PHE A 206 20.31 4.28 -14.53
N ILE A 207 20.75 5.34 -13.84
CA ILE A 207 20.73 5.40 -12.38
C ILE A 207 19.28 5.37 -11.86
N LEU A 208 18.36 6.16 -12.42
CA LEU A 208 16.96 6.14 -12.00
C LEU A 208 16.29 4.78 -12.24
N ALA A 209 16.61 4.11 -13.35
CA ALA A 209 16.14 2.76 -13.62
C ALA A 209 16.75 1.74 -12.64
N PHE A 210 18.02 1.88 -12.30
CA PHE A 210 18.72 1.07 -11.32
C PHE A 210 18.13 1.26 -9.91
N ASP A 211 17.90 2.49 -9.48
CA ASP A 211 17.27 2.82 -8.19
C ASP A 211 15.89 2.16 -8.05
N ALA A 212 15.07 2.19 -9.12
CA ALA A 212 13.77 1.54 -9.13
C ALA A 212 13.87 0.02 -8.88
N LEU A 213 14.82 -0.64 -9.54
CA LEU A 213 15.07 -2.08 -9.33
C LEU A 213 15.67 -2.35 -7.94
N PHE A 214 16.62 -1.54 -7.52
CA PHE A 214 17.31 -1.66 -6.25
C PHE A 214 16.36 -1.52 -5.06
N TYR A 215 15.51 -0.49 -5.04
CA TYR A 215 14.49 -0.31 -4.01
C TYR A 215 13.45 -1.44 -4.01
N LEU A 216 13.09 -2.00 -5.18
CA LEU A 216 12.19 -3.15 -5.27
C LEU A 216 12.82 -4.41 -4.66
N ILE A 217 14.10 -4.68 -4.97
CA ILE A 217 14.84 -5.81 -4.39
C ILE A 217 14.98 -5.63 -2.87
N LEU A 218 15.33 -4.43 -2.40
CA LEU A 218 15.38 -4.11 -0.98
C LEU A 218 14.01 -4.30 -0.30
N THR A 219 12.92 -3.91 -0.96
CA THR A 219 11.56 -4.12 -0.45
C THR A 219 11.29 -5.60 -0.21
N LEU A 220 11.60 -6.46 -1.20
CA LEU A 220 11.41 -7.91 -1.09
C LEU A 220 12.34 -8.53 -0.05
N TYR A 221 13.57 -8.03 0.08
CA TYR A 221 14.54 -8.48 1.06
C TYR A 221 14.13 -8.12 2.49
N PHE A 222 13.87 -6.83 2.77
CA PHE A 222 13.46 -6.37 4.10
C PHE A 222 12.11 -6.92 4.52
N GLU A 223 11.23 -7.26 3.59
CA GLU A 223 9.97 -7.91 3.93
C GLU A 223 10.17 -9.28 4.57
N ARG A 224 11.18 -10.05 4.13
CA ARG A 224 11.50 -11.36 4.72
C ARG A 224 12.31 -11.23 6.00
N VAL A 225 13.23 -10.26 6.04
CA VAL A 225 14.18 -10.11 7.16
C VAL A 225 13.57 -9.37 8.35
N LEU A 226 12.69 -8.38 8.13
CA LEU A 226 12.11 -7.63 9.24
C LEU A 226 11.12 -8.51 10.01
N PRO A 227 11.27 -8.62 11.33
CA PRO A 227 10.42 -9.46 12.14
C PRO A 227 8.98 -8.97 12.10
N ASP A 228 8.06 -9.90 11.91
CA ASP A 228 6.63 -9.64 11.99
C ASP A 228 6.18 -9.32 13.44
N LYS A 229 4.90 -9.00 13.64
CA LYS A 229 4.29 -8.85 14.97
C LYS A 229 4.51 -10.06 15.88
N ASP A 230 4.67 -11.24 15.28
CA ASP A 230 4.91 -12.51 15.96
C ASP A 230 6.41 -12.79 16.23
N GLY A 231 7.29 -11.84 15.92
CA GLY A 231 8.72 -11.88 16.29
C GLY A 231 9.62 -12.72 15.38
N HIS A 232 9.07 -13.38 14.36
CA HIS A 232 9.84 -14.16 13.39
C HIS A 232 10.11 -13.32 12.14
N GLY A 233 11.40 -13.13 11.83
CA GLY A 233 11.91 -12.68 10.54
C GLY A 233 12.99 -13.66 10.11
N ASP A 234 13.11 -13.88 8.80
CA ASP A 234 14.18 -14.73 8.27
C ASP A 234 15.54 -14.15 8.65
N SER A 235 16.53 -15.02 8.85
CA SER A 235 17.90 -14.58 9.07
C SER A 235 18.35 -13.67 7.92
N PRO A 236 19.03 -12.54 8.18
CA PRO A 236 19.50 -11.61 7.13
C PRO A 236 20.28 -12.31 6.01
N LEU A 237 20.97 -13.40 6.33
CA LEU A 237 21.76 -14.20 5.39
C LEU A 237 21.01 -15.45 4.87
N PHE A 238 19.67 -15.42 4.79
CA PHE A 238 18.88 -16.57 4.32
C PHE A 238 19.31 -17.06 2.93
N PHE A 239 19.76 -16.14 2.06
CA PHE A 239 20.22 -16.45 0.71
C PHE A 239 21.54 -17.23 0.66
N LEU A 240 22.30 -17.31 1.76
CA LEU A 240 23.49 -18.15 1.86
C LEU A 240 23.19 -19.54 2.41
N LYS A 241 21.97 -19.80 2.90
CA LYS A 241 21.59 -21.12 3.39
C LYS A 241 21.28 -22.04 2.20
N SER A 242 21.93 -23.21 2.18
CA SER A 242 21.69 -24.26 1.17
C SER A 242 20.23 -24.68 1.07
N SER A 243 19.45 -24.52 2.14
CA SER A 243 18.01 -24.80 2.20
C SER A 243 17.16 -23.87 1.32
N PHE A 244 17.67 -22.70 0.93
CA PHE A 244 16.96 -21.75 0.05
C PHE A 244 17.11 -22.12 -1.44
N TRP A 245 18.28 -22.64 -1.83
CA TRP A 245 18.59 -22.96 -3.23
C TRP A 245 18.31 -24.41 -3.60
N SER A 246 18.41 -25.32 -2.63
CA SER A 246 18.10 -26.72 -2.85
C SER A 246 16.61 -26.96 -2.68
N LYS A 247 15.91 -27.25 -3.79
CA LYS A 247 14.70 -28.08 -3.75
C LYS A 247 15.15 -29.47 -3.30
N HIS A 248 15.27 -29.67 -1.98
CA HIS A 248 15.32 -31.03 -1.49
C HIS A 248 13.90 -31.59 -1.65
N GLN A 249 13.65 -32.21 -2.81
CA GLN A 249 12.62 -33.24 -2.88
C GLN A 249 13.10 -34.34 -1.96
N ASN A 250 12.81 -34.20 -0.68
CA ASN A 250 12.97 -35.29 0.24
C ASN A 250 11.86 -36.28 -0.09
N THR A 251 12.23 -37.26 -0.90
CA THR A 251 11.73 -38.63 -0.83
C THR A 251 12.06 -39.18 0.57
N HIS A 252 11.52 -38.59 1.64
CA HIS A 252 11.46 -39.23 2.95
C HIS A 252 10.30 -40.22 2.94
N HIS A 253 10.39 -41.21 2.06
CA HIS A 253 9.48 -42.33 2.05
C HIS A 253 9.96 -43.49 2.93
N GLU A 254 11.18 -43.43 3.51
CA GLU A 254 11.78 -44.59 4.19
C GLU A 254 12.56 -44.31 5.51
N ILE A 255 12.46 -43.13 6.13
CA ILE A 255 13.21 -42.86 7.41
C ILE A 255 12.31 -42.52 8.61
N PHE A 256 11.01 -42.29 8.44
CA PHE A 256 10.10 -41.98 9.55
C PHE A 256 9.31 -43.18 10.10
N GLU A 257 9.57 -44.42 9.64
CA GLU A 257 9.01 -45.62 10.29
C GLU A 257 9.74 -45.98 11.59
N ASN A 258 10.95 -45.46 11.83
CA ASN A 258 11.78 -45.86 12.97
C ASN A 258 11.71 -44.94 14.21
N GLU A 259 10.86 -43.91 14.21
CA GLU A 259 10.51 -43.13 15.43
C GLU A 259 9.01 -43.27 15.80
N ILE A 260 8.35 -44.33 15.32
CA ILE A 260 6.94 -44.61 15.67
C ILE A 260 6.81 -45.31 17.04
N ASN A 261 7.90 -45.67 17.71
CA ASN A 261 7.82 -46.33 19.00
C ASN A 261 8.27 -45.44 20.16
N SER A 262 7.36 -45.35 21.14
CA SER A 262 7.49 -44.88 22.52
C SER A 262 7.52 -43.37 22.77
N GLU A 263 6.39 -42.70 22.52
CA GLU A 263 5.79 -41.80 23.52
C GLU A 263 4.28 -41.57 23.26
N HIS A 264 3.57 -42.56 22.73
CA HIS A 264 2.18 -42.74 23.15
C HIS A 264 2.27 -43.27 24.58
N SER A 265 2.42 -42.36 25.56
CA SER A 265 1.90 -42.66 26.88
C SER A 265 0.50 -43.20 26.65
N SER A 266 0.24 -44.41 27.12
CA SER A 266 -1.07 -45.00 27.33
C SER A 266 -1.84 -44.11 28.30
N ASP A 267 -2.11 -42.89 27.87
CA ASP A 267 -2.88 -41.93 28.60
C ASP A 267 -4.31 -42.31 28.24
N ASP A 268 -5.05 -42.68 29.28
CA ASP A 268 -6.49 -42.86 29.26
C ASP A 268 -7.16 -41.51 28.90
N SER A 269 -6.76 -40.79 27.88
CA SER A 269 -7.31 -39.47 27.52
C SER A 269 -7.59 -39.36 26.03
N PHE A 270 -7.08 -40.32 25.25
CA PHE A 270 -7.25 -40.45 23.82
C PHE A 270 -8.13 -41.64 23.48
N GLU A 271 -9.19 -41.41 22.71
CA GLU A 271 -9.96 -42.49 22.11
C GLU A 271 -9.11 -43.18 21.04
N PRO A 272 -8.97 -44.53 21.07
CA PRO A 272 -8.29 -45.26 20.02
C PRO A 272 -9.00 -45.04 18.68
N VAL A 273 -8.21 -44.98 17.61
CA VAL A 273 -8.71 -44.69 16.27
C VAL A 273 -9.26 -45.97 15.66
N SER A 274 -10.43 -45.89 15.00
CA SER A 274 -10.98 -47.03 14.28
C SER A 274 -10.06 -47.43 13.12
N PRO A 275 -9.94 -48.74 12.79
CA PRO A 275 -9.02 -49.21 11.74
C PRO A 275 -9.31 -48.63 10.35
N GLU A 276 -10.55 -48.16 10.11
CA GLU A 276 -10.98 -47.49 8.86
C GLU A 276 -10.27 -46.16 8.58
N PHE A 277 -9.66 -45.54 9.59
CA PHE A 277 -8.98 -44.24 9.49
C PHE A 277 -7.46 -44.34 9.49
N HIS A 278 -6.90 -45.55 9.64
CA HIS A 278 -5.46 -45.75 9.52
C HIS A 278 -5.00 -45.44 8.08
N GLY A 279 -4.00 -44.58 7.92
CA GLY A 279 -3.50 -44.13 6.63
C GLY A 279 -4.30 -42.98 5.99
N LYS A 280 -5.35 -42.49 6.66
CA LYS A 280 -6.10 -41.28 6.28
C LYS A 280 -5.71 -40.05 7.11
N GLU A 281 -4.51 -40.04 7.71
CA GLU A 281 -4.05 -38.89 8.49
C GLU A 281 -3.70 -37.72 7.57
N ALA A 282 -4.60 -36.76 7.47
CA ALA A 282 -4.41 -35.61 6.60
C ALA A 282 -3.61 -34.49 7.28
N ILE A 283 -3.72 -34.32 8.60
CA ILE A 283 -2.91 -33.34 9.34
C ILE A 283 -2.26 -34.05 10.53
N ARG A 284 -0.92 -34.01 10.61
CA ARG A 284 -0.17 -34.53 11.75
C ARG A 284 0.50 -33.39 12.50
N ILE A 285 0.29 -33.34 13.81
CA ILE A 285 0.84 -32.33 14.70
C ILE A 285 1.75 -33.05 15.70
N ARG A 286 3.03 -32.69 15.76
CA ARG A 286 4.04 -33.34 16.62
C ARG A 286 4.78 -32.30 17.46
N ASN A 287 4.57 -32.36 18.78
CA ASN A 287 5.21 -31.54 19.82
C ASN A 287 5.24 -30.04 19.50
N VAL A 288 4.13 -29.50 18.98
CA VAL A 288 4.07 -28.09 18.58
C VAL A 288 4.03 -27.19 19.81
N LYS A 289 5.00 -26.28 19.90
CA LYS A 289 5.05 -25.22 20.89
C LYS A 289 4.96 -23.86 20.23
N LYS A 290 4.31 -22.92 20.91
CA LYS A 290 4.27 -21.52 20.48
C LYS A 290 4.37 -20.60 21.67
N GLU A 291 5.39 -19.74 21.62
CA GLU A 291 5.65 -18.71 22.62
C GLU A 291 5.54 -17.33 21.95
N TYR A 292 4.89 -16.39 22.63
CA TYR A 292 4.81 -14.99 22.23
C TYR A 292 5.57 -14.11 23.21
N ASN A 293 6.47 -13.27 22.67
CA ASN A 293 7.20 -12.28 23.45
C ASN A 293 6.36 -11.00 23.59
N GLY A 294 5.68 -10.85 24.73
CA GLY A 294 4.91 -9.65 25.06
C GLY A 294 5.74 -8.58 25.78
N LYS A 295 5.18 -7.37 25.90
CA LYS A 295 5.79 -6.27 26.69
C LYS A 295 5.88 -6.59 28.19
N THR A 296 5.01 -7.47 28.68
CA THR A 296 4.86 -7.84 30.09
C THR A 296 5.45 -9.23 30.40
N GLY A 297 6.17 -9.84 29.45
CA GLY A 297 6.78 -11.16 29.61
C GLY A 297 6.49 -12.12 28.46
N LYS A 298 7.06 -13.31 28.58
CA LYS A 298 6.87 -14.45 27.67
C LYS A 298 5.56 -15.17 27.99
N VAL A 299 4.70 -15.37 26.98
CA VAL A 299 3.44 -16.11 27.12
C VAL A 299 3.49 -17.34 26.23
N GLU A 300 3.49 -18.52 26.86
CA GLU A 300 3.38 -19.79 26.17
C GLU A 300 1.92 -20.04 25.78
N ALA A 301 1.62 -19.90 24.50
CA ALA A 301 0.28 -20.14 23.96
C ALA A 301 0.01 -21.63 23.68
N LEU A 302 1.05 -22.40 23.35
CA LEU A 302 0.97 -23.86 23.12
C LEU A 302 2.19 -24.54 23.75
N GLN A 303 1.93 -25.63 24.48
CA GLN A 303 2.91 -26.34 25.32
C GLN A 303 3.09 -27.79 24.86
N GLY A 304 3.51 -28.00 23.61
CA GLY A 304 3.94 -29.31 23.10
C GLY A 304 2.77 -30.22 22.76
N ILE A 305 1.86 -29.73 21.91
CA ILE A 305 0.68 -30.51 21.52
C ILE A 305 1.02 -31.53 20.43
N SER A 306 0.45 -32.73 20.54
CA SER A 306 0.62 -33.82 19.57
C SER A 306 -0.71 -34.54 19.33
N PHE A 307 -1.22 -34.52 18.10
CA PHE A 307 -2.39 -35.30 17.68
C PHE A 307 -2.53 -35.29 16.14
N ASP A 308 -3.33 -36.21 15.62
CA ASP A 308 -3.59 -36.34 14.18
C ASP A 308 -5.06 -36.06 13.85
N ILE A 309 -5.31 -35.54 12.65
CA ILE A 309 -6.63 -35.23 12.09
C ILE A 309 -6.81 -36.01 10.80
N TYR A 310 -8.00 -36.57 10.62
CA TYR A 310 -8.30 -37.54 9.57
C TYR A 310 -9.18 -36.94 8.46
N GLU A 311 -8.99 -37.45 7.24
CA GLU A 311 -9.85 -37.15 6.10
C GLU A 311 -11.26 -37.76 6.28
N GLY A 312 -12.29 -37.06 5.82
CA GLY A 312 -13.68 -37.48 5.95
C GLY A 312 -14.30 -37.23 7.33
N GLN A 313 -13.56 -36.60 8.26
CA GLN A 313 -14.02 -36.28 9.60
C GLN A 313 -14.09 -34.77 9.84
N ILE A 314 -15.09 -34.37 10.63
CA ILE A 314 -15.16 -33.03 11.21
C ILE A 314 -14.57 -33.07 12.62
N THR A 315 -13.48 -32.31 12.84
CA THR A 315 -12.82 -32.20 14.14
C THR A 315 -13.10 -30.83 14.77
N ALA A 316 -13.59 -30.81 16.01
CA ALA A 316 -13.78 -29.59 16.79
C ALA A 316 -12.67 -29.38 17.81
N ILE A 317 -12.09 -28.18 17.86
CA ILE A 317 -11.18 -27.74 18.91
C ILE A 317 -11.99 -26.96 19.96
N LEU A 318 -12.01 -27.49 21.18
CA LEU A 318 -12.74 -26.98 22.32
C LEU A 318 -11.79 -26.44 23.39
N GLY A 319 -12.23 -25.42 24.12
CA GLY A 319 -11.46 -24.81 25.20
C GLY A 319 -11.96 -23.41 25.55
N HIS A 320 -11.60 -22.91 26.72
CA HIS A 320 -11.90 -21.53 27.14
C HIS A 320 -11.16 -20.50 26.25
N ASP A 321 -11.54 -19.23 26.37
CA ASP A 321 -10.81 -18.15 25.71
C ASP A 321 -9.40 -18.05 26.27
N GLY A 322 -8.40 -17.97 25.38
CA GLY A 322 -6.99 -18.04 25.77
C GLY A 322 -6.41 -19.46 25.90
N ALA A 323 -7.18 -20.53 25.62
CA ALA A 323 -6.66 -21.90 25.65
C ALA A 323 -5.64 -22.24 24.54
N GLY A 324 -5.48 -21.39 23.52
CA GLY A 324 -4.56 -21.60 22.38
C GLY A 324 -5.22 -22.02 21.06
N LYS A 325 -6.57 -22.11 21.00
CA LYS A 325 -7.35 -22.54 19.81
C LYS A 325 -6.99 -21.78 18.52
N SER A 326 -7.13 -20.46 18.54
CA SER A 326 -6.80 -19.60 17.40
C SER A 326 -5.32 -19.62 17.06
N THR A 327 -4.44 -19.80 18.05
CA THR A 327 -2.98 -19.91 17.84
C THR A 327 -2.66 -21.16 17.02
N LEU A 328 -3.28 -22.29 17.35
CA LEU A 328 -3.13 -23.53 16.59
C LEU A 328 -3.64 -23.39 15.15
N LEU A 329 -4.83 -22.83 14.94
CA LEU A 329 -5.36 -22.60 13.60
C LEU A 329 -4.51 -21.63 12.78
N ASN A 330 -3.92 -20.61 13.40
CA ASN A 330 -2.98 -19.70 12.74
C ASN A 330 -1.68 -20.39 12.32
N ILE A 331 -1.21 -21.38 13.08
CA ILE A 331 -0.05 -22.20 12.70
C ILE A 331 -0.40 -23.11 11.52
N LEU A 332 -1.54 -23.80 11.58
CA LEU A 332 -1.99 -24.71 10.51
C LEU A 332 -2.30 -23.98 9.20
N SER A 333 -2.78 -22.73 9.27
CA SER A 333 -3.03 -21.89 8.09
C SER A 333 -1.76 -21.20 7.55
N GLY A 334 -0.64 -21.27 8.27
CA GLY A 334 0.61 -20.61 7.89
C GLY A 334 0.62 -19.09 8.11
N LEU A 335 -0.27 -18.56 8.96
CA LEU A 335 -0.21 -17.16 9.44
C LEU A 335 0.86 -16.95 10.51
N SER A 336 1.15 -18.00 11.28
CA SER A 336 2.13 -18.03 12.37
C SER A 336 3.05 -19.23 12.18
N VAL A 337 4.33 -19.07 12.50
CA VAL A 337 5.31 -20.17 12.54
C VAL A 337 5.35 -20.76 13.96
N SER A 338 5.46 -22.07 14.10
CA SER A 338 5.69 -22.73 15.40
C SER A 338 7.06 -22.36 15.97
N THR A 339 7.17 -22.30 17.30
CA THR A 339 8.47 -22.08 17.97
C THR A 339 9.30 -23.36 17.98
N GLU A 340 8.64 -24.49 18.29
CA GLU A 340 9.20 -25.84 18.24
C GLU A 340 8.13 -26.81 17.71
N GLY A 341 8.56 -28.00 17.31
CA GLY A 341 7.69 -29.06 16.76
C GLY A 341 7.46 -28.94 15.26
N SER A 342 6.78 -29.94 14.71
CA SER A 342 6.50 -30.05 13.28
C SER A 342 5.02 -30.30 13.02
N THR A 343 4.57 -29.77 11.89
CA THR A 343 3.21 -29.95 11.37
C THR A 343 3.28 -30.32 9.91
N THR A 344 2.53 -31.35 9.52
CA THR A 344 2.45 -31.82 8.13
C THR A 344 0.99 -31.88 7.68
N ILE A 345 0.69 -31.39 6.48
CA ILE A 345 -0.63 -31.50 5.82
C ILE A 345 -0.44 -32.36 4.56
N TYR A 346 -1.17 -33.46 4.43
CA TYR A 346 -1.02 -34.46 3.36
C TYR A 346 0.46 -34.80 3.05
N ASN A 347 1.19 -35.21 4.09
CA ASN A 347 2.63 -35.55 4.06
C ASN A 347 3.58 -34.42 3.63
N THR A 348 3.09 -33.19 3.55
CA THR A 348 3.87 -32.02 3.17
C THR A 348 4.11 -31.12 4.38
N GLN A 349 5.37 -30.80 4.69
CA GLN A 349 5.74 -30.09 5.91
C GLN A 349 5.48 -28.57 5.80
N LEU A 350 4.90 -27.98 6.85
CA LEU A 350 4.57 -26.55 6.89
C LEU A 350 5.79 -25.61 6.96
N SER A 351 6.98 -26.13 7.24
CA SER A 351 8.23 -25.36 7.31
C SER A 351 8.84 -25.01 5.95
N GLU A 352 8.42 -25.68 4.87
CA GLU A 352 9.01 -25.47 3.53
C GLU A 352 8.24 -24.41 2.73
N ILE A 353 8.91 -23.31 2.38
CA ILE A 353 8.33 -22.13 1.71
C ILE A 353 7.67 -22.49 0.36
N THR A 354 8.28 -23.36 -0.45
CA THR A 354 7.75 -23.76 -1.75
C THR A 354 6.53 -24.67 -1.64
N ALA A 355 6.51 -25.55 -0.64
CA ALA A 355 5.41 -26.46 -0.39
C ALA A 355 4.18 -25.73 0.18
N MET A 356 4.41 -24.62 0.89
CA MET A 356 3.36 -23.73 1.38
C MET A 356 2.51 -23.09 0.29
N GLU A 357 3.07 -22.73 -0.87
CA GLU A 357 2.28 -22.12 -1.95
C GLU A 357 1.30 -23.10 -2.61
N GLU A 358 1.63 -24.39 -2.63
CA GLU A 358 0.76 -25.46 -3.14
C GLU A 358 -0.31 -25.81 -2.11
N ILE A 359 0.08 -25.99 -0.85
CA ILE A 359 -0.86 -26.26 0.25
C ILE A 359 -1.89 -25.12 0.39
N ARG A 360 -1.48 -23.85 0.31
CA ARG A 360 -2.37 -22.69 0.42
C ARG A 360 -3.47 -22.64 -0.64
N GLN A 361 -3.28 -23.28 -1.79
CA GLN A 361 -4.33 -23.37 -2.81
C GLN A 361 -5.43 -24.35 -2.41
N ASN A 362 -5.10 -25.35 -1.58
CA ASN A 362 -6.01 -26.41 -1.14
C ASN A 362 -6.60 -26.14 0.26
N ILE A 363 -6.17 -25.07 0.95
CA ILE A 363 -6.70 -24.64 2.25
C ILE A 363 -7.75 -23.53 2.09
N GLY A 364 -8.89 -23.71 2.76
CA GLY A 364 -9.84 -22.64 3.07
C GLY A 364 -9.66 -22.22 4.53
N PHE A 365 -9.43 -20.93 4.79
CA PHE A 365 -9.29 -20.41 6.15
C PHE A 365 -10.32 -19.34 6.45
N CYS A 366 -11.06 -19.50 7.55
CA CYS A 366 -11.97 -18.51 8.11
C CYS A 366 -11.40 -18.02 9.46
N PRO A 367 -10.81 -16.82 9.54
CA PRO A 367 -10.31 -16.26 10.80
C PRO A 367 -11.44 -15.92 11.79
N GLN A 368 -11.11 -15.62 13.05
CA GLN A 368 -12.08 -15.19 14.06
C GLN A 368 -12.74 -13.84 13.71
N PHE A 369 -11.97 -12.90 13.16
CA PHE A 369 -12.52 -11.62 12.70
C PHE A 369 -13.13 -11.75 11.30
N ASN A 370 -14.08 -10.86 10.98
CA ASN A 370 -14.70 -10.86 9.66
C ASN A 370 -13.77 -10.26 8.61
N PHE A 371 -13.53 -11.00 7.54
CA PHE A 371 -12.62 -10.62 6.47
C PHE A 371 -13.41 -10.40 5.17
N GLN A 372 -13.55 -9.14 4.78
CA GLN A 372 -14.17 -8.73 3.53
C GLN A 372 -13.71 -7.33 3.11
N PHE A 373 -13.86 -7.00 1.83
CA PHE A 373 -13.69 -5.64 1.33
C PHE A 373 -14.99 -4.84 1.54
N ASP A 374 -14.96 -3.92 2.51
CA ASP A 374 -16.13 -3.14 2.92
C ASP A 374 -16.75 -2.28 1.80
N PHE A 375 -15.96 -1.86 0.81
CA PHE A 375 -16.40 -1.03 -0.32
C PHE A 375 -17.03 -1.84 -1.47
N LEU A 376 -17.00 -3.18 -1.41
CA LEU A 376 -17.57 -4.09 -2.40
C LEU A 376 -18.91 -4.66 -1.95
N THR A 377 -19.74 -5.11 -2.90
CA THR A 377 -20.94 -5.91 -2.57
C THR A 377 -20.58 -7.33 -2.16
N VAL A 378 -21.52 -8.09 -1.58
CA VAL A 378 -21.34 -9.51 -1.25
C VAL A 378 -20.92 -10.31 -2.50
N ARG A 379 -21.63 -10.13 -3.62
CA ARG A 379 -21.31 -10.80 -4.89
C ARG A 379 -19.92 -10.40 -5.41
N GLU A 380 -19.57 -9.12 -5.34
CA GLU A 380 -18.26 -8.63 -5.79
C GLU A 380 -17.11 -9.16 -4.94
N ASN A 381 -17.29 -9.26 -3.62
CA ASN A 381 -16.32 -9.87 -2.71
C ASN A 381 -16.03 -11.31 -3.12
N LEU A 382 -17.07 -12.14 -3.23
CA LEU A 382 -16.92 -13.55 -3.64
C LEU A 382 -16.26 -13.66 -5.01
N ARG A 383 -16.63 -12.81 -5.97
CA ARG A 383 -16.03 -12.79 -7.31
C ARG A 383 -14.54 -12.47 -7.31
N VAL A 384 -14.10 -11.55 -6.46
CA VAL A 384 -12.69 -11.20 -6.32
C VAL A 384 -11.90 -12.35 -5.70
N PHE A 385 -12.41 -12.94 -4.61
CA PHE A 385 -11.76 -14.08 -3.97
C PHE A 385 -11.75 -15.34 -4.84
N ALA A 386 -12.77 -15.56 -5.67
CA ALA A 386 -12.80 -16.65 -6.66
C ALA A 386 -11.63 -16.52 -7.65
N LYS A 387 -11.36 -15.30 -8.12
CA LYS A 387 -10.23 -15.01 -9.00
C LYS A 387 -8.88 -15.15 -8.30
N ILE A 388 -8.79 -14.77 -7.02
CA ILE A 388 -7.56 -14.91 -6.21
C ILE A 388 -7.23 -16.40 -6.00
N LYS A 389 -8.23 -17.21 -5.65
CA LYS A 389 -8.13 -18.67 -5.50
C LYS A 389 -7.88 -19.43 -6.81
N GLY A 390 -7.91 -18.74 -7.96
CA GLY A 390 -7.56 -19.35 -9.25
C GLY A 390 -8.69 -20.05 -9.99
N ILE A 391 -9.94 -19.88 -9.56
CA ILE A 391 -11.10 -20.47 -10.21
C ILE A 391 -11.18 -19.98 -11.67
N GLN A 392 -11.51 -20.87 -12.60
CA GLN A 392 -11.56 -20.53 -14.01
C GLN A 392 -12.60 -19.43 -14.27
N PRO A 393 -12.31 -18.40 -15.10
CA PRO A 393 -13.22 -17.29 -15.33
C PRO A 393 -14.64 -17.68 -15.78
N LYS A 394 -14.78 -18.83 -16.44
CA LYS A 394 -16.07 -19.39 -16.88
C LYS A 394 -16.90 -19.94 -15.71
N GLU A 395 -16.24 -20.51 -14.71
CA GLU A 395 -16.86 -21.11 -13.52
C GLU A 395 -17.10 -20.09 -12.40
N VAL A 396 -16.40 -18.95 -12.40
CA VAL A 396 -16.48 -17.95 -11.30
C VAL A 396 -17.93 -17.57 -10.97
N GLU A 397 -18.77 -17.26 -11.95
CA GLU A 397 -20.16 -16.86 -11.65
C GLU A 397 -21.01 -18.00 -11.12
N GLN A 398 -20.77 -19.22 -11.60
CA GLN A 398 -21.49 -20.42 -11.16
C GLN A 398 -21.13 -20.74 -9.71
N GLU A 399 -19.83 -20.70 -9.38
CA GLU A 399 -19.33 -20.90 -8.02
C GLU A 399 -19.88 -19.85 -7.06
N VAL A 400 -19.82 -18.57 -7.45
CA VAL A 400 -20.34 -17.46 -6.62
C VAL A 400 -21.84 -17.63 -6.36
N LYS A 401 -22.61 -18.02 -7.38
CA LYS A 401 -24.05 -18.29 -7.23
C LYS A 401 -24.29 -19.49 -6.31
N ARG A 402 -23.50 -20.56 -6.42
CA ARG A 402 -23.58 -21.74 -5.55
C ARG A 402 -23.41 -21.36 -4.08
N ILE A 403 -22.34 -20.64 -3.73
CA ILE A 403 -22.06 -20.22 -2.36
C ILE A 403 -23.15 -19.28 -1.80
N ILE A 404 -23.68 -18.37 -2.62
CA ILE A 404 -24.78 -17.48 -2.22
C ILE A 404 -26.05 -18.28 -1.89
N MET A 405 -26.33 -19.36 -2.64
CA MET A 405 -27.48 -20.24 -2.40
C MET A 405 -27.26 -21.14 -1.18
N GLU A 406 -26.08 -21.75 -1.04
CA GLU A 406 -25.75 -22.63 0.09
C GLU A 406 -25.85 -21.89 1.44
N LEU A 407 -25.35 -20.65 1.52
CA LEU A 407 -25.34 -19.85 2.75
C LEU A 407 -26.60 -18.97 2.95
N ASP A 408 -27.58 -19.08 2.07
CA ASP A 408 -28.81 -18.29 2.08
C ASP A 408 -28.55 -16.77 2.18
N MET A 409 -27.77 -16.26 1.22
CA MET A 409 -27.38 -14.84 1.12
C MET A 409 -28.02 -14.10 -0.07
N GLN A 410 -29.06 -14.68 -0.68
CA GLN A 410 -29.68 -14.15 -1.90
C GLN A 410 -30.25 -12.74 -1.72
N SER A 411 -30.83 -12.45 -0.55
CA SER A 411 -31.41 -11.14 -0.23
C SER A 411 -30.38 -10.02 -0.06
N ILE A 412 -29.13 -10.38 0.26
CA ILE A 412 -28.05 -9.42 0.58
C ILE A 412 -26.95 -9.35 -0.48
N GLN A 413 -27.05 -10.14 -1.56
CA GLN A 413 -25.96 -10.33 -2.53
C GLN A 413 -25.46 -9.04 -3.21
N ASP A 414 -26.34 -8.06 -3.40
CA ASP A 414 -26.04 -6.78 -4.07
C ASP A 414 -25.87 -5.61 -3.06
N ILE A 415 -25.88 -5.91 -1.76
CA ILE A 415 -25.65 -4.94 -0.69
C ILE A 415 -24.13 -4.78 -0.46
N ILE A 416 -23.70 -3.54 -0.26
CA ILE A 416 -22.31 -3.20 0.09
C ILE A 416 -21.95 -3.80 1.46
N ALA A 417 -20.82 -4.49 1.54
CA ALA A 417 -20.35 -5.20 2.72
C ALA A 417 -20.29 -4.34 4.00
N LYS A 418 -19.96 -3.05 3.87
CA LYS A 418 -19.98 -2.09 4.98
C LYS A 418 -21.32 -2.02 5.72
N LYS A 419 -22.45 -2.20 5.02
CA LYS A 419 -23.82 -2.09 5.57
C LYS A 419 -24.36 -3.38 6.18
N LEU A 420 -23.63 -4.49 6.06
CA LEU A 420 -24.05 -5.79 6.56
C LEU A 420 -24.00 -5.86 8.10
N SER A 421 -24.88 -6.65 8.69
CA SER A 421 -24.82 -7.00 10.11
C SER A 421 -23.59 -7.85 10.44
N GLY A 422 -23.21 -7.94 11.72
CA GLY A 422 -22.07 -8.77 12.14
C GLY A 422 -22.18 -10.23 11.70
N GLY A 423 -23.37 -10.83 11.85
CA GLY A 423 -23.63 -12.21 11.40
C GLY A 423 -23.61 -12.36 9.87
N GLN A 424 -24.11 -11.37 9.12
CA GLN A 424 -24.03 -11.40 7.65
C GLN A 424 -22.59 -11.29 7.14
N LYS A 425 -21.75 -10.47 7.79
CA LYS A 425 -20.30 -10.42 7.52
C LYS A 425 -19.61 -11.74 7.83
N ARG A 426 -20.05 -12.42 8.91
CA ARG A 426 -19.57 -13.76 9.26
C ARG A 426 -19.89 -14.78 8.18
N LYS A 427 -21.13 -14.81 7.69
CA LYS A 427 -21.54 -15.66 6.56
C LYS A 427 -20.69 -15.39 5.31
N LEU A 428 -20.45 -14.12 4.97
CA LEU A 428 -19.60 -13.76 3.83
C LEU A 428 -18.16 -14.27 4.02
N THR A 429 -17.58 -14.12 5.21
CA THR A 429 -16.22 -14.61 5.52
C THR A 429 -16.15 -16.13 5.39
N LEU A 430 -17.15 -16.85 5.91
CA LEU A 430 -17.26 -18.30 5.76
C LEU A 430 -17.40 -18.71 4.28
N GLY A 431 -18.22 -17.98 3.52
CA GLY A 431 -18.38 -18.20 2.08
C GLY A 431 -17.08 -18.02 1.31
N ILE A 432 -16.25 -17.04 1.68
CA ILE A 432 -14.91 -16.85 1.10
C ILE A 432 -13.99 -18.04 1.42
N ALA A 433 -14.08 -18.62 2.62
CA ALA A 433 -13.27 -19.77 3.01
C ALA A 433 -13.61 -21.03 2.19
N ILE A 434 -14.91 -21.33 2.03
CA ILE A 434 -15.44 -22.51 1.31
C ILE A 434 -15.32 -22.37 -0.21
N LEU A 435 -15.22 -21.13 -0.71
CA LEU A 435 -15.10 -20.84 -2.14
C LEU A 435 -13.96 -21.63 -2.80
N GLY A 436 -14.23 -22.20 -3.98
CA GLY A 436 -13.24 -22.96 -4.75
C GLY A 436 -13.08 -24.40 -4.31
N ASP A 437 -13.83 -24.85 -3.31
CA ASP A 437 -13.90 -26.23 -2.86
C ASP A 437 -12.57 -26.76 -2.27
N PRO A 438 -12.06 -26.14 -1.19
CA PRO A 438 -10.78 -26.53 -0.61
C PRO A 438 -10.86 -27.93 0.04
N GLN A 439 -9.76 -28.69 -0.04
CA GLN A 439 -9.63 -30.02 0.58
C GLN A 439 -9.53 -29.93 2.12
N VAL A 440 -8.91 -28.86 2.64
CA VAL A 440 -8.76 -28.62 4.07
C VAL A 440 -9.45 -27.31 4.43
N LEU A 441 -10.41 -27.37 5.34
CA LEU A 441 -11.16 -26.22 5.82
C LEU A 441 -10.84 -25.95 7.29
N LEU A 442 -10.20 -24.81 7.56
CA LEU A 442 -9.78 -24.35 8.87
C LEU A 442 -10.69 -23.18 9.29
N LEU A 443 -11.52 -23.37 10.31
CA LEU A 443 -12.55 -22.40 10.70
C LEU A 443 -12.41 -21.96 12.16
N ASP A 444 -12.07 -20.70 12.40
CA ASP A 444 -11.94 -20.17 13.76
C ASP A 444 -13.23 -19.49 14.22
N GLU A 445 -14.05 -20.17 15.03
CA GLU A 445 -15.39 -19.75 15.50
C GLU A 445 -16.42 -19.45 14.39
N PRO A 446 -16.69 -20.37 13.43
CA PRO A 446 -17.46 -20.07 12.20
C PRO A 446 -18.87 -19.51 12.45
N THR A 447 -19.52 -19.87 13.55
CA THR A 447 -20.91 -19.51 13.84
C THR A 447 -21.09 -18.40 14.87
N ALA A 448 -19.99 -17.75 15.27
CA ALA A 448 -20.03 -16.63 16.20
C ALA A 448 -20.87 -15.46 15.65
N GLY A 449 -21.83 -15.00 16.46
CA GLY A 449 -22.71 -13.88 16.10
C GLY A 449 -23.79 -14.19 15.06
N LEU A 450 -23.97 -15.46 14.67
CA LEU A 450 -25.09 -15.89 13.84
C LEU A 450 -26.35 -16.15 14.69
N ASP A 451 -27.51 -15.85 14.11
CA ASP A 451 -28.81 -16.27 14.63
C ASP A 451 -28.96 -17.81 14.57
N PRO A 452 -29.88 -18.40 15.35
CA PRO A 452 -30.03 -19.85 15.41
C PRO A 452 -30.29 -20.53 14.05
N PHE A 453 -31.13 -19.95 13.20
CA PHE A 453 -31.45 -20.52 11.88
C PHE A 453 -30.22 -20.51 10.96
N SER A 454 -29.52 -19.37 10.90
CA SER A 454 -28.27 -19.25 10.15
C SER A 454 -27.19 -20.22 10.64
N ARG A 455 -27.11 -20.47 11.95
CA ARG A 455 -26.18 -21.43 12.53
C ARG A 455 -26.48 -22.86 12.08
N HIS A 456 -27.74 -23.28 12.16
CA HIS A 456 -28.17 -24.59 11.68
C HIS A 456 -27.86 -24.77 10.18
N ARG A 457 -28.08 -23.74 9.36
CA ARG A 457 -27.74 -23.81 7.94
C ARG A 457 -26.24 -24.03 7.69
N VAL A 458 -25.38 -23.35 8.45
CA VAL A 458 -23.92 -23.56 8.39
C VAL A 458 -23.55 -24.98 8.81
N TRP A 459 -24.19 -25.51 9.86
CA TRP A 459 -23.94 -26.89 10.29
C TRP A 459 -24.31 -27.92 9.23
N SER A 460 -25.47 -27.76 8.59
CA SER A 460 -25.88 -28.63 7.48
C SER A 460 -24.87 -28.59 6.34
N LEU A 461 -24.44 -27.39 5.93
CA LEU A 461 -23.44 -27.21 4.88
C LEU A 461 -22.12 -27.94 5.22
N LEU A 462 -21.59 -27.75 6.42
CA LEU A 462 -20.35 -28.40 6.83
C LEU A 462 -20.48 -29.92 6.89
N LYS A 463 -21.65 -30.46 7.27
CA LYS A 463 -21.93 -31.90 7.23
C LYS A 463 -22.01 -32.44 5.80
N GLU A 464 -22.65 -31.70 4.90
CA GLU A 464 -22.79 -32.07 3.48
C GLU A 464 -21.42 -32.09 2.78
N HIS A 465 -20.52 -31.16 3.15
CA HIS A 465 -19.19 -31.04 2.54
C HIS A 465 -18.10 -31.85 3.25
N LYS A 466 -18.43 -32.81 4.13
CA LYS A 466 -17.43 -33.55 4.90
C LYS A 466 -16.71 -34.65 4.12
N VAL A 467 -17.33 -35.17 3.04
CA VAL A 467 -16.80 -36.30 2.27
C VAL A 467 -15.50 -35.90 1.55
N ASP A 468 -14.47 -36.73 1.64
CA ASP A 468 -13.13 -36.52 1.06
C ASP A 468 -12.48 -35.16 1.42
N ARG A 469 -12.80 -34.66 2.62
CA ARG A 469 -12.30 -33.38 3.13
C ARG A 469 -11.94 -33.45 4.59
N VAL A 470 -11.12 -32.51 5.00
CA VAL A 470 -10.76 -32.28 6.40
C VAL A 470 -11.38 -30.99 6.84
N ILE A 471 -12.30 -31.05 7.81
CA ILE A 471 -12.90 -29.85 8.40
C ILE A 471 -12.44 -29.76 9.85
N LEU A 472 -11.64 -28.75 10.14
CA LEU A 472 -11.20 -28.42 11.49
C LEU A 472 -11.79 -27.08 11.89
N PHE A 473 -12.60 -27.05 12.95
CA PHE A 473 -13.15 -25.80 13.45
C PHE A 473 -12.91 -25.62 14.95
N SER A 474 -12.71 -24.38 15.39
CA SER A 474 -12.73 -24.03 16.80
C SER A 474 -14.13 -23.55 17.19
N THR A 475 -14.57 -23.90 18.40
CA THR A 475 -15.77 -23.30 18.99
C THR A 475 -15.64 -23.23 20.50
N GLN A 476 -16.36 -22.29 21.09
CA GLN A 476 -16.61 -22.23 22.54
C GLN A 476 -17.97 -22.86 22.91
N PHE A 477 -18.82 -23.15 21.93
CA PHE A 477 -20.13 -23.75 22.15
C PHE A 477 -20.02 -25.27 22.11
N MET A 478 -20.15 -25.93 23.26
CA MET A 478 -20.00 -27.38 23.30
C MET A 478 -21.16 -28.11 22.63
N ASP A 479 -22.37 -27.53 22.66
CA ASP A 479 -23.54 -28.07 21.97
C ASP A 479 -23.31 -28.11 20.45
N GLU A 480 -22.60 -27.12 19.90
CA GLU A 480 -22.21 -27.08 18.48
C GLU A 480 -21.26 -28.23 18.15
N ALA A 481 -20.22 -28.44 18.96
CA ALA A 481 -19.29 -29.53 18.75
C ALA A 481 -19.93 -30.91 18.94
N ASP A 482 -20.90 -31.04 19.85
CA ASP A 482 -21.63 -32.29 20.08
C ASP A 482 -22.48 -32.68 18.86
N ILE A 483 -23.12 -31.70 18.23
CA ILE A 483 -24.00 -31.91 17.07
C ILE A 483 -23.20 -32.07 15.78
N LEU A 484 -22.14 -31.28 15.59
CA LEU A 484 -21.46 -31.14 14.30
C LEU A 484 -20.24 -32.04 14.15
N ALA A 485 -19.40 -32.13 15.17
CA ALA A 485 -18.10 -32.77 15.04
C ALA A 485 -18.17 -34.27 15.29
N ASP A 486 -17.37 -35.04 14.54
CA ASP A 486 -17.16 -36.46 14.78
C ASP A 486 -16.20 -36.62 15.97
N ARG A 487 -15.08 -35.88 15.95
CA ARG A 487 -14.01 -35.92 16.96
C ARG A 487 -13.83 -34.56 17.64
N LYS A 488 -13.53 -34.56 18.93
CA LYS A 488 -13.34 -33.35 19.75
C LYS A 488 -11.95 -33.36 20.36
N VAL A 489 -11.30 -32.20 20.32
CA VAL A 489 -9.95 -31.95 20.86
C VAL A 489 -10.10 -30.90 21.94
N PHE A 490 -9.86 -31.27 23.21
CA PHE A 490 -9.94 -30.35 24.33
C PHE A 490 -8.57 -29.74 24.64
N LEU A 491 -8.48 -28.42 24.49
CA LEU A 491 -7.32 -27.61 24.86
C LEU A 491 -7.62 -26.80 26.13
N SER A 492 -6.67 -26.76 27.05
CA SER A 492 -6.72 -25.92 28.26
C SER A 492 -5.31 -25.44 28.60
N LYS A 493 -5.16 -24.12 28.82
CA LYS A 493 -3.87 -23.46 29.10
C LYS A 493 -2.73 -23.90 28.16
N GLY A 494 -3.01 -24.02 26.86
CA GLY A 494 -2.02 -24.40 25.84
C GLY A 494 -1.64 -25.89 25.81
N LYS A 495 -2.22 -26.74 26.67
CA LYS A 495 -2.01 -28.20 26.70
C LYS A 495 -3.21 -28.95 26.14
N LEU A 496 -2.92 -30.10 25.53
CA LEU A 496 -3.93 -31.07 25.11
C LEU A 496 -4.39 -31.90 26.32
N LYS A 497 -5.70 -31.94 26.57
CA LYS A 497 -6.29 -32.64 27.73
C LYS A 497 -6.89 -33.98 27.36
N CYS A 498 -7.69 -34.03 26.30
CA CYS A 498 -8.29 -35.26 25.81
C CYS A 498 -8.71 -35.10 24.34
N VAL A 499 -8.81 -36.24 23.64
CA VAL A 499 -9.28 -36.30 22.25
C VAL A 499 -10.21 -37.50 22.08
N GLY A 500 -11.39 -37.29 21.52
CA GLY A 500 -12.30 -38.39 21.20
C GLY A 500 -13.69 -37.95 20.77
N SER A 501 -14.55 -38.94 20.53
CA SER A 501 -15.96 -38.80 20.21
C SER A 501 -16.76 -38.30 21.42
N SER A 502 -17.94 -37.72 21.17
CA SER A 502 -18.81 -37.26 22.27
C SER A 502 -19.18 -38.39 23.22
N LEU A 503 -19.44 -39.58 22.66
CA LEU A 503 -19.82 -40.76 23.43
C LEU A 503 -18.67 -41.23 24.32
N PHE A 504 -17.44 -41.30 23.78
CA PHE A 504 -16.27 -41.65 24.55
C PHE A 504 -16.01 -40.66 25.69
N LEU A 505 -16.03 -39.36 25.39
CA LEU A 505 -15.77 -38.32 26.38
C LEU A 505 -16.85 -38.29 27.48
N LYS A 506 -18.13 -38.40 27.12
CA LYS A 506 -19.25 -38.48 28.09
C LYS A 506 -19.20 -39.77 28.92
N ARG A 507 -18.83 -40.91 28.33
CA ARG A 507 -18.70 -42.16 29.09
C ARG A 507 -17.57 -42.12 30.11
N LYS A 508 -16.47 -41.46 29.74
CA LYS A 508 -15.23 -41.51 30.49
C LYS A 508 -15.09 -40.42 31.56
N TRP A 509 -15.64 -39.23 31.31
CA TRP A 509 -15.59 -38.10 32.25
C TRP A 509 -16.98 -37.53 32.61
N GLY A 510 -18.04 -37.97 31.92
CA GLY A 510 -19.41 -37.65 32.29
C GLY A 510 -19.91 -38.56 33.41
N ILE A 511 -20.55 -37.95 34.40
CA ILE A 511 -21.25 -38.61 35.50
C ILE A 511 -22.61 -39.16 35.01
N GLY A 512 -22.57 -40.05 34.02
CA GLY A 512 -23.74 -40.72 33.44
C GLY A 512 -25.02 -39.90 33.24
N TYR A 513 -26.15 -40.39 33.73
CA TYR A 513 -27.46 -39.75 33.58
C TYR A 513 -27.85 -38.98 34.84
N HIS A 514 -28.53 -37.85 34.68
CA HIS A 514 -29.14 -37.10 35.77
C HIS A 514 -30.64 -37.36 35.80
N LEU A 515 -31.11 -38.02 36.85
CA LEU A 515 -32.52 -38.15 37.15
C LEU A 515 -32.95 -36.93 37.96
N SER A 516 -33.76 -36.08 37.33
CA SER A 516 -34.39 -34.94 37.98
C SER A 516 -35.81 -35.29 38.41
N LEU A 517 -36.13 -35.12 39.69
CA LEU A 517 -37.46 -35.33 40.25
C LEU A 517 -37.97 -34.01 40.81
N HIS A 518 -39.19 -33.63 40.43
CA HIS A 518 -39.90 -32.48 40.99
C HIS A 518 -40.79 -32.95 42.13
N ARG A 519 -40.63 -32.37 43.32
CA ARG A 519 -41.32 -32.79 44.55
C ARG A 519 -42.36 -31.77 45.02
N ASN A 520 -43.39 -32.26 45.70
CA ASN A 520 -44.33 -31.46 46.50
C ASN A 520 -43.87 -31.40 47.97
N GLU A 521 -44.46 -30.51 48.77
CA GLU A 521 -44.16 -30.32 50.19
C GLU A 521 -44.34 -31.59 51.06
N MET A 522 -45.13 -32.58 50.60
CA MET A 522 -45.39 -33.84 51.30
C MET A 522 -44.37 -34.96 50.99
N CYS A 523 -43.26 -34.65 50.31
CA CYS A 523 -42.36 -35.64 49.75
C CYS A 523 -41.22 -36.02 50.72
N ASP A 524 -41.13 -37.31 51.05
CA ASP A 524 -40.09 -37.86 51.94
C ASP A 524 -38.83 -38.21 51.14
N THR A 525 -37.76 -37.44 51.38
CA THR A 525 -36.53 -37.48 50.59
C THR A 525 -35.72 -38.76 50.82
N GLU A 526 -35.77 -39.31 52.03
CA GLU A 526 -35.03 -40.51 52.41
C GLU A 526 -35.65 -41.77 51.80
N LYS A 527 -36.99 -41.83 51.72
CA LYS A 527 -37.72 -42.91 51.04
C LYS A 527 -37.43 -42.95 49.54
N ILE A 528 -37.40 -41.79 48.88
CA ILE A 528 -37.08 -41.73 47.45
C ILE A 528 -35.60 -42.07 47.20
N THR A 529 -34.70 -41.57 48.05
CA THR A 529 -33.27 -41.89 47.93
C THR A 529 -33.02 -43.38 48.11
N SER A 530 -33.70 -44.02 49.08
CA SER A 530 -33.57 -45.46 49.32
C SER A 530 -34.18 -46.29 48.19
N LEU A 531 -35.31 -45.89 47.63
CA LEU A 531 -35.91 -46.52 46.45
C LEU A 531 -34.99 -46.44 45.22
N ILE A 532 -34.37 -45.29 44.97
CA ILE A 532 -33.40 -45.13 43.88
C ILE A 532 -32.15 -46.00 44.13
N LYS A 533 -31.64 -46.02 45.37
CA LYS A 533 -30.48 -46.83 45.75
C LYS A 533 -30.75 -48.34 45.74
N GLN A 534 -32.00 -48.76 45.94
CA GLN A 534 -32.40 -50.16 45.84
C GLN A 534 -32.19 -50.70 44.42
N HIS A 535 -32.55 -49.90 43.40
CA HIS A 535 -32.35 -50.25 42.00
C HIS A 535 -30.92 -49.99 41.52
N ILE A 536 -30.34 -48.87 41.96
CA ILE A 536 -29.02 -48.37 41.54
C ILE A 536 -28.23 -47.92 42.78
N PRO A 537 -27.42 -48.80 43.40
CA PRO A 537 -26.73 -48.49 44.66
C PRO A 537 -25.69 -47.36 44.52
N ASP A 538 -25.14 -47.17 43.33
CA ASP A 538 -24.14 -46.14 43.03
C ASP A 538 -24.75 -44.75 42.75
N ALA A 539 -26.07 -44.60 42.86
CA ALA A 539 -26.76 -43.33 42.65
C ALA A 539 -26.34 -42.28 43.70
N LYS A 540 -25.89 -41.11 43.23
CA LYS A 540 -25.45 -40.00 44.09
C LYS A 540 -26.40 -38.82 43.98
N LEU A 541 -26.94 -38.37 45.11
CA LEU A 541 -27.69 -37.12 45.18
C LEU A 541 -26.72 -35.96 44.95
N THR A 542 -26.92 -35.21 43.86
CA THR A 542 -26.02 -34.13 43.43
C THR A 542 -26.58 -32.77 43.78
N THR A 543 -27.90 -32.61 43.75
CA THR A 543 -28.57 -31.36 44.11
C THR A 543 -29.86 -31.67 44.85
N GLU A 544 -30.04 -31.01 45.98
CA GLU A 544 -31.28 -31.01 46.75
C GLU A 544 -31.78 -29.57 46.86
N SER A 545 -33.04 -29.36 46.48
CA SER A 545 -33.75 -28.08 46.57
C SER A 545 -35.19 -28.34 46.98
N GLU A 546 -35.87 -27.32 47.52
CA GLU A 546 -37.25 -27.46 48.00
C GLU A 546 -38.20 -28.05 46.94
N GLU A 547 -38.02 -27.67 45.68
CA GLU A 547 -38.88 -28.10 44.56
C GLU A 547 -38.30 -29.26 43.73
N LYS A 548 -37.01 -29.63 43.90
CA LYS A 548 -36.31 -30.52 42.96
C LYS A 548 -35.19 -31.33 43.62
N LEU A 549 -35.12 -32.61 43.27
CA LEU A 549 -34.02 -33.54 43.58
C LEU A 549 -33.32 -33.96 42.28
N VAL A 550 -31.99 -33.96 42.28
CA VAL A 550 -31.19 -34.42 41.13
C VAL A 550 -30.22 -35.51 41.55
N TYR A 551 -30.39 -36.70 40.99
CA TYR A 551 -29.52 -37.85 41.21
C TYR A 551 -28.67 -38.12 39.98
N SER A 552 -27.38 -38.35 40.20
CA SER A 552 -26.46 -38.84 39.20
C SER A 552 -26.45 -40.37 39.20
N LEU A 553 -26.72 -40.97 38.04
CA LEU A 553 -26.83 -42.40 37.80
C LEU A 553 -25.71 -42.87 36.84
N PRO A 554 -25.03 -43.98 37.10
CA PRO A 554 -23.99 -44.51 36.22
C PRO A 554 -24.55 -45.04 34.89
N LEU A 555 -23.78 -44.90 33.81
CA LEU A 555 -24.13 -45.39 32.46
C LEU A 555 -24.20 -46.92 32.36
N GLU A 556 -23.47 -47.63 33.22
CA GLU A 556 -23.34 -49.09 33.15
C GLU A 556 -24.62 -49.82 33.61
N LYS A 557 -25.53 -49.12 34.29
CA LYS A 557 -26.77 -49.66 34.87
C LYS A 557 -28.02 -49.23 34.12
N THR A 558 -27.91 -48.79 32.86
CA THR A 558 -29.06 -48.37 32.04
C THR A 558 -30.14 -49.46 31.91
N ASN A 559 -29.75 -50.73 31.99
CA ASN A 559 -30.69 -51.86 31.99
C ASN A 559 -31.65 -51.88 33.19
N ARG A 560 -31.34 -51.21 34.31
CA ARG A 560 -32.19 -51.10 35.52
C ARG A 560 -33.14 -49.91 35.49
N PHE A 561 -33.04 -49.04 34.48
CA PHE A 561 -33.84 -47.82 34.40
C PHE A 561 -35.34 -48.08 34.20
N PRO A 562 -35.77 -49.06 33.37
CA PRO A 562 -37.20 -49.37 33.20
C PRO A 562 -37.87 -49.81 34.51
N ASP A 563 -37.18 -50.63 35.32
CA ASP A 563 -37.68 -51.08 36.62
C ASP A 563 -37.80 -49.91 37.59
N LEU A 564 -36.79 -49.03 37.60
CA LEU A 564 -36.81 -47.80 38.40
C LEU A 564 -37.97 -46.87 38.01
N TYR A 565 -38.24 -46.66 36.70
CA TYR A 565 -39.37 -45.84 36.25
C TYR A 565 -40.71 -46.47 36.62
N SER A 566 -40.84 -47.79 36.47
CA SER A 566 -42.06 -48.51 36.81
C SER A 566 -42.40 -48.38 38.30
N ASP A 567 -41.39 -48.33 39.17
CA ASP A 567 -41.60 -48.14 40.60
C ASP A 567 -41.77 -46.66 40.99
N LEU A 568 -41.10 -45.73 40.30
CA LEU A 568 -41.35 -44.29 40.46
C LEU A 568 -42.78 -43.89 40.04
N ASP A 569 -43.32 -44.51 38.99
CA ASP A 569 -44.69 -44.28 38.51
C ASP A 569 -45.74 -44.78 39.51
N LYS A 570 -45.48 -45.91 40.20
CA LYS A 570 -46.34 -46.42 41.28
C LYS A 570 -46.29 -45.55 42.53
N CYS A 571 -45.24 -44.73 42.68
CA CYS A 571 -45.05 -43.83 43.81
C CYS A 571 -45.65 -42.42 43.57
N SER A 572 -46.64 -42.28 42.66
CA SER A 572 -47.38 -41.03 42.43
C SER A 572 -47.91 -40.40 43.73
N ASP A 573 -48.29 -41.24 44.69
CA ASP A 573 -48.91 -40.84 45.96
C ASP A 573 -47.88 -40.30 46.97
N GLN A 574 -46.57 -40.43 46.68
CA GLN A 574 -45.46 -40.00 47.54
C GLN A 574 -44.96 -38.57 47.24
N GLY A 575 -45.75 -37.79 46.50
CA GLY A 575 -45.49 -36.37 46.27
C GLY A 575 -44.49 -36.06 45.15
N ILE A 576 -44.21 -37.01 44.25
CA ILE A 576 -43.44 -36.77 43.02
C ILE A 576 -44.40 -36.22 41.97
N ARG A 577 -44.17 -34.98 41.50
CA ARG A 577 -44.99 -34.36 40.44
C ARG A 577 -44.62 -34.91 39.07
N ASN A 578 -43.33 -34.82 38.74
CA ASN A 578 -42.77 -35.19 37.45
C ASN A 578 -41.33 -35.63 37.66
N TYR A 579 -40.85 -36.54 36.82
CA TYR A 579 -39.43 -36.84 36.70
C TYR A 579 -38.95 -36.72 35.25
N GLY A 580 -37.68 -36.41 35.09
CA GLY A 580 -37.03 -36.29 33.79
C GLY A 580 -35.62 -36.82 33.86
N LEU A 581 -35.22 -37.57 32.84
CA LEU A 581 -33.85 -38.05 32.68
C LEU A 581 -33.13 -37.15 31.68
N SER A 582 -32.00 -36.57 32.08
CA SER A 582 -31.08 -35.89 31.17
C SER A 582 -29.74 -36.60 31.12
N MET A 583 -29.10 -36.61 29.96
CA MET A 583 -27.74 -37.14 29.83
C MET A 583 -26.71 -36.04 30.15
N THR A 584 -25.55 -36.43 30.66
CA THR A 584 -24.41 -35.53 30.82
C THR A 584 -24.07 -34.81 29.52
N THR A 585 -23.99 -33.48 29.62
CA THR A 585 -23.61 -32.62 28.50
C THR A 585 -22.08 -32.56 28.34
N LEU A 586 -21.59 -32.18 27.16
CA LEU A 586 -20.15 -31.90 27.00
C LEU A 586 -19.68 -30.75 27.90
N ASN A 587 -20.58 -29.81 28.23
CA ASN A 587 -20.32 -28.74 29.20
C ASN A 587 -19.97 -29.28 30.59
N GLU A 588 -20.69 -30.29 31.08
CA GLU A 588 -20.37 -30.92 32.35
C GLU A 588 -19.05 -31.71 32.30
N VAL A 589 -18.78 -32.40 31.19
CA VAL A 589 -17.48 -33.06 30.96
C VAL A 589 -16.35 -32.05 31.06
N PHE A 590 -16.50 -30.88 30.43
CA PHE A 590 -15.52 -29.80 30.49
C PHE A 590 -15.35 -29.25 31.92
N LEU A 591 -16.44 -28.96 32.63
CA LEU A 591 -16.38 -28.50 34.02
C LEU A 591 -15.70 -29.52 34.94
N ASN A 592 -15.91 -30.81 34.71
CA ASN A 592 -15.22 -31.86 35.46
C ASN A 592 -13.73 -31.94 35.13
N LEU A 593 -13.36 -31.74 33.86
CA LEU A 593 -11.96 -31.71 33.43
C LEU A 593 -11.22 -30.50 34.01
N GLU A 594 -11.86 -29.33 34.04
CA GLU A 594 -11.29 -28.13 34.66
C GLU A 594 -11.30 -28.23 36.20
N GLY A 595 -12.41 -28.68 36.80
CA GLY A 595 -12.55 -28.82 38.25
C GLY A 595 -11.58 -29.83 38.86
N LYS A 596 -11.28 -30.94 38.17
CA LYS A 596 -10.20 -31.86 38.58
C LYS A 596 -8.81 -31.23 38.48
N SER A 597 -8.62 -30.26 37.59
CA SER A 597 -7.36 -29.51 37.48
C SER A 597 -7.25 -28.33 38.46
N ALA A 598 -8.37 -27.87 39.05
CA ALA A 598 -8.43 -26.79 40.04
C ALA A 598 -8.10 -27.25 41.48
N ILE A 599 -7.94 -28.54 41.74
CA ILE A 599 -7.53 -29.06 43.06
C ILE A 599 -6.03 -28.73 43.35
N ASN A 600 -5.28 -28.26 42.35
CA ASN A 600 -3.89 -27.83 42.48
C ASN A 600 -3.75 -26.31 42.19
N GLU A 601 -4.11 -25.48 43.18
CA GLU A 601 -3.87 -24.01 43.33
C GLU A 601 -4.91 -23.00 42.77
N PRO A 602 -5.02 -21.80 43.39
CA PRO A 602 -6.30 -21.19 43.77
C PRO A 602 -6.90 -20.18 42.77
N ASP A 603 -8.18 -19.89 43.04
CA ASP A 603 -9.20 -19.24 42.22
C ASP A 603 -8.93 -17.80 41.78
N PHE A 604 -9.49 -17.46 40.60
CA PHE A 604 -9.97 -16.11 40.32
C PHE A 604 -11.34 -16.14 39.63
N ASP A 605 -12.22 -15.30 40.17
CA ASP A 605 -13.65 -15.13 39.95
C ASP A 605 -13.97 -14.46 38.60
N ILE A 606 -15.11 -14.80 37.96
CA ILE A 606 -15.88 -13.92 37.03
C ILE A 606 -17.30 -14.47 36.86
N GLY A 607 -18.26 -13.64 37.27
CA GLY A 607 -19.70 -13.87 37.15
C GLY A 607 -20.27 -13.77 35.73
N LYS A 608 -21.34 -14.55 35.49
CA LYS A 608 -22.16 -14.52 34.29
C LYS A 608 -23.33 -13.54 34.44
N GLN A 609 -23.54 -12.69 33.43
CA GLN A 609 -24.87 -12.17 33.10
C GLN A 609 -25.11 -12.27 31.59
N LYS A 610 -26.09 -13.08 31.19
CA LYS A 610 -26.74 -12.99 29.88
C LYS A 610 -28.23 -13.25 30.06
N LYS A 611 -29.04 -12.21 29.82
CA LYS A 611 -30.50 -12.27 29.72
C LYS A 611 -30.90 -12.89 28.38
N ILE A 612 -31.80 -13.88 28.43
CA ILE A 612 -32.46 -14.48 27.26
C ILE A 612 -33.90 -13.97 27.23
N TYR A 613 -34.32 -13.38 26.11
CA TYR A 613 -35.72 -13.17 25.78
C TYR A 613 -36.20 -14.37 24.95
N VAL A 614 -37.28 -15.02 25.42
CA VAL A 614 -37.97 -16.12 24.74
C VAL A 614 -39.18 -15.53 24.02
N THR A 615 -39.40 -15.89 22.76
CA THR A 615 -40.73 -15.82 22.14
C THR A 615 -40.91 -17.01 21.21
N ARG A 616 -41.99 -17.76 21.45
CA ARG A 616 -42.46 -18.96 20.74
C ARG A 616 -43.40 -18.52 19.61
N ASN A 617 -43.39 -19.21 18.47
CA ASN A 617 -44.58 -19.82 17.85
C ASN A 617 -44.30 -20.50 16.50
N THR A 618 -44.61 -21.81 16.49
CA THR A 618 -45.37 -22.64 15.52
C THR A 618 -45.29 -22.44 14.00
N GLY A 619 -44.91 -23.53 13.31
CA GLY A 619 -45.78 -24.21 12.32
C GLY A 619 -45.46 -24.03 10.83
N ASN A 620 -44.80 -25.03 10.21
CA ASN A 620 -45.39 -25.94 9.20
C ASN A 620 -44.33 -26.61 8.31
N GLU A 621 -44.46 -27.92 8.18
CA GLU A 621 -43.80 -28.80 7.21
C GLU A 621 -44.46 -28.70 5.83
N SER A 622 -43.67 -28.86 4.75
CA SER A 622 -43.79 -29.95 3.76
C SER A 622 -43.27 -29.57 2.36
N GLU A 623 -42.55 -30.53 1.75
CA GLU A 623 -42.26 -30.75 0.32
C GLU A 623 -41.35 -29.70 -0.39
N MET A 624 -40.32 -30.06 -1.15
CA MET A 624 -40.21 -31.16 -2.13
C MET A 624 -38.74 -31.56 -2.42
N GLU A 625 -38.51 -32.86 -2.64
CA GLU A 625 -37.29 -33.49 -3.18
C GLU A 625 -37.07 -33.22 -4.68
N GLN A 626 -35.89 -33.64 -5.16
CA GLN A 626 -35.38 -33.72 -6.55
C GLN A 626 -34.65 -32.47 -7.08
N VAL A 627 -33.31 -32.51 -7.09
CA VAL A 627 -32.54 -32.76 -8.33
C VAL A 627 -31.13 -33.27 -7.97
N LEU A 628 -30.79 -34.36 -8.64
CA LEU A 628 -29.57 -35.15 -8.59
C LEU A 628 -28.27 -34.38 -8.86
N CYS A 629 -27.28 -34.75 -8.05
CA CYS A 629 -25.86 -35.00 -8.35
C CYS A 629 -25.38 -34.78 -9.80
N SER A 630 -24.43 -33.86 -9.96
CA SER A 630 -23.36 -34.00 -10.94
C SER A 630 -22.02 -33.73 -10.25
N LEU A 631 -21.17 -34.76 -10.24
CA LEU A 631 -19.79 -34.73 -9.75
C LEU A 631 -18.97 -33.72 -10.57
N PRO A 632 -18.11 -32.89 -9.96
CA PRO A 632 -17.16 -32.10 -10.73
C PRO A 632 -15.96 -32.96 -11.12
N GLU A 633 -15.78 -33.10 -12.43
CA GLU A 633 -14.57 -33.58 -13.07
C GLU A 633 -13.32 -32.89 -12.49
N THR A 634 -12.30 -33.69 -12.22
CA THR A 634 -10.95 -33.29 -11.81
C THR A 634 -10.46 -32.04 -12.57
N ARG A 635 -10.36 -30.92 -11.86
CA ARG A 635 -9.90 -29.63 -12.40
C ARG A 635 -8.48 -29.77 -12.95
N LYS A 636 -8.33 -29.53 -14.26
CA LYS A 636 -7.03 -29.44 -14.94
C LYS A 636 -6.18 -28.34 -14.28
N ALA A 637 -4.99 -28.73 -13.80
CA ALA A 637 -4.03 -27.82 -13.20
C ALA A 637 -3.67 -26.67 -14.16
N VAL A 638 -4.09 -25.46 -13.80
CA VAL A 638 -3.81 -24.24 -14.55
C VAL A 638 -2.30 -23.95 -14.44
N SER A 639 -1.63 -23.68 -15.55
CA SER A 639 -0.21 -23.29 -15.57
C SER A 639 0.05 -22.17 -14.56
N SER A 640 1.00 -22.40 -13.66
CA SER A 640 1.41 -21.52 -12.55
C SER A 640 1.60 -20.05 -12.97
N ALA A 641 2.10 -19.80 -14.19
CA ALA A 641 2.29 -18.44 -14.71
C ALA A 641 0.97 -17.73 -15.09
N THR A 642 0.00 -18.48 -15.61
CA THR A 642 -1.32 -17.93 -15.98
C THR A 642 -2.15 -17.59 -14.75
N LEU A 643 -2.08 -18.40 -13.69
CA LEU A 643 -2.66 -18.11 -12.38
C LEU A 643 -2.11 -16.80 -11.82
N TRP A 644 -0.78 -16.67 -11.79
CA TRP A 644 -0.10 -15.48 -11.27
C TRP A 644 -0.51 -14.19 -12.01
N ARG A 645 -0.56 -14.21 -13.35
CA ARG A 645 -1.03 -13.06 -14.14
C ARG A 645 -2.49 -12.70 -13.83
N ARG A 646 -3.36 -13.72 -13.68
CA ARG A 646 -4.77 -13.52 -13.32
C ARG A 646 -4.92 -12.89 -11.93
N GLN A 647 -4.12 -13.34 -10.96
CA GLN A 647 -4.09 -12.78 -9.61
C GLN A 647 -3.67 -11.30 -9.62
N ILE A 648 -2.59 -10.96 -10.35
CA ILE A 648 -2.15 -9.56 -10.49
C ILE A 648 -3.27 -8.69 -11.06
N TYR A 649 -3.90 -9.13 -12.16
CA TYR A 649 -4.96 -8.37 -12.80
C TYR A 649 -6.20 -8.25 -11.90
N ALA A 650 -6.60 -9.31 -11.20
CA ALA A 650 -7.76 -9.29 -10.31
C ALA A 650 -7.56 -8.31 -9.14
N VAL A 651 -6.39 -8.32 -8.51
CA VAL A 651 -6.07 -7.41 -7.40
C VAL A 651 -5.86 -5.97 -7.90
N ALA A 652 -5.27 -5.77 -9.07
CA ALA A 652 -5.18 -4.44 -9.69
C ALA A 652 -6.56 -3.88 -10.03
N ALA A 653 -7.46 -4.70 -10.59
CA ALA A 653 -8.84 -4.31 -10.88
C ALA A 653 -9.63 -3.99 -9.60
N LEU A 654 -9.43 -4.75 -8.51
CA LEU A 654 -9.96 -4.46 -7.19
C LEU A 654 -9.52 -3.06 -6.70
N ARG A 655 -8.23 -2.74 -6.83
CA ARG A 655 -7.68 -1.44 -6.41
C ARG A 655 -8.19 -0.30 -7.27
N PHE A 656 -8.33 -0.51 -8.56
CA PHE A 656 -8.97 0.45 -9.46
C PHE A 656 -10.44 0.69 -9.08
N LEU A 657 -11.20 -0.37 -8.75
CA LEU A 657 -12.58 -0.25 -8.25
C LEU A 657 -12.64 0.52 -6.93
N LYS A 658 -11.69 0.28 -6.01
CA LYS A 658 -11.56 1.03 -4.75
C LYS A 658 -11.35 2.52 -5.02
N LEU A 659 -10.38 2.87 -5.86
CA LEU A 659 -10.11 4.24 -6.28
C LEU A 659 -11.35 4.89 -6.92
N ARG A 660 -12.06 4.18 -7.79
CA ARG A 660 -13.27 4.68 -8.46
C ARG A 660 -14.42 4.97 -7.49
N ARG A 661 -14.62 4.12 -6.46
CA ARG A 661 -15.69 4.30 -5.46
C ARG A 661 -15.34 5.33 -4.39
N GLU A 662 -14.07 5.45 -4.03
CA GLU A 662 -13.57 6.46 -3.10
C GLU A 662 -13.34 7.81 -3.82
N ARG A 663 -14.41 8.45 -4.30
CA ARG A 663 -14.31 9.76 -5.02
C ARG A 663 -13.52 10.83 -4.26
N ARG A 664 -13.53 10.82 -2.92
CA ARG A 664 -12.74 11.74 -2.09
C ARG A 664 -11.24 11.58 -2.31
N VAL A 665 -10.78 10.35 -2.52
CA VAL A 665 -9.38 10.03 -2.81
C VAL A 665 -8.98 10.56 -4.19
N LEU A 666 -9.83 10.33 -5.21
CA LEU A 666 -9.61 10.89 -6.54
C LEU A 666 -9.62 12.42 -6.53
N LEU A 667 -10.52 13.02 -5.75
CA LEU A 667 -10.55 14.47 -5.53
C LEU A 667 -9.26 14.96 -4.86
N CYS A 668 -8.75 14.27 -3.83
CA CYS A 668 -7.46 14.62 -3.20
C CYS A 668 -6.28 14.47 -4.18
N LEU A 669 -6.24 13.38 -4.96
CA LEU A 669 -5.23 13.17 -6.02
C LEU A 669 -5.29 14.28 -7.08
N SER A 670 -6.50 14.70 -7.48
CA SER A 670 -6.68 15.82 -8.41
C SER A 670 -6.34 17.19 -7.80
N LEU A 671 -6.50 17.34 -6.48
CA LEU A 671 -6.15 18.55 -5.76
C LEU A 671 -4.63 18.68 -5.64
N VAL A 672 -3.92 17.55 -5.45
CA VAL A 672 -2.46 17.47 -5.55
C VAL A 672 -1.96 17.86 -6.94
N LEU A 673 -2.62 17.39 -8.01
CA LEU A 673 -2.34 17.87 -9.37
C LEU A 673 -2.56 19.38 -9.48
N GLY A 674 -3.64 19.90 -8.87
CA GLY A 674 -3.94 21.33 -8.78
C GLY A 674 -2.83 22.15 -8.10
N VAL A 675 -2.21 21.62 -7.05
CA VAL A 675 -1.07 22.25 -6.35
C VAL A 675 0.14 22.39 -7.28
N ALA A 676 0.35 21.47 -8.22
CA ALA A 676 1.43 21.60 -9.20
C ALA A 676 1.27 22.79 -10.16
N PHE A 677 0.05 23.33 -10.33
CA PHE A 677 -0.19 24.54 -11.13
C PHE A 677 -0.02 25.85 -10.36
N ILE A 678 -0.04 25.80 -9.02
CA ILE A 678 0.08 27.01 -8.19
C ILE A 678 1.35 27.79 -8.52
N PRO A 679 2.52 27.16 -8.72
CA PRO A 679 3.75 27.89 -9.01
C PRO A 679 3.77 28.53 -10.40
N ILE A 680 3.12 27.93 -11.40
CA ILE A 680 2.97 28.52 -12.75
C ILE A 680 2.07 29.76 -12.70
N MET A 681 1.00 29.70 -11.91
CA MET A 681 0.13 30.86 -11.70
C MET A 681 0.85 31.95 -10.90
N LEU A 682 1.61 31.56 -9.87
CA LEU A 682 2.41 32.48 -9.08
C LEU A 682 3.49 33.15 -9.92
N GLU A 683 4.17 32.42 -10.81
CA GLU A 683 5.15 32.95 -11.77
C GLU A 683 4.51 33.98 -12.69
N LYS A 684 3.36 33.66 -13.31
CA LYS A 684 2.62 34.63 -14.15
C LYS A 684 2.18 35.86 -13.38
N ILE A 685 1.77 35.71 -12.12
CA ILE A 685 1.38 36.82 -11.26
C ILE A 685 2.61 37.65 -10.88
N MET A 686 3.70 37.02 -10.43
CA MET A 686 4.96 37.67 -10.05
C MET A 686 5.58 38.39 -11.25
N TYR A 687 5.64 37.76 -12.42
CA TYR A 687 6.07 38.39 -13.66
C TYR A 687 5.23 39.64 -13.98
N LYS A 688 3.90 39.52 -13.84
CA LYS A 688 2.97 40.64 -14.07
C LYS A 688 3.07 41.74 -13.00
N VAL A 689 3.48 41.43 -11.77
CA VAL A 689 3.66 42.37 -10.66
C VAL A 689 5.02 43.08 -10.77
N ILE A 690 6.11 42.34 -10.97
CA ILE A 690 7.49 42.86 -11.09
C ILE A 690 7.61 43.79 -12.30
N HIS A 691 6.99 43.45 -13.44
CA HIS A 691 7.02 44.32 -14.62
C HIS A 691 6.06 45.52 -14.55
N LYS A 692 5.17 45.61 -13.55
CA LYS A 692 4.25 46.75 -13.42
C LYS A 692 4.85 47.94 -12.67
N THR A 693 6.00 47.79 -12.02
CA THR A 693 6.47 48.76 -11.00
C THR A 693 7.86 49.35 -11.23
N HIS A 694 8.58 49.01 -12.30
CA HIS A 694 9.93 49.54 -12.51
C HIS A 694 10.04 50.33 -13.82
N CYS A 695 10.07 51.66 -13.73
CA CYS A 695 10.72 52.51 -14.73
C CYS A 695 12.23 52.41 -14.53
N TRP A 696 12.96 52.03 -15.56
CA TRP A 696 14.42 52.12 -15.57
C TRP A 696 14.79 53.36 -16.38
N GLU A 697 15.50 54.30 -15.75
CA GLU A 697 16.16 55.40 -16.43
C GLU A 697 17.49 54.86 -16.98
N PHE A 698 17.70 54.91 -18.29
CA PHE A 698 18.93 54.44 -18.88
C PHE A 698 19.93 55.58 -19.04
N SER A 699 21.05 55.50 -18.31
CA SER A 699 22.16 56.42 -18.46
C SER A 699 23.27 55.82 -19.35
N PRO A 700 23.98 56.65 -20.14
CA PRO A 700 25.14 56.20 -20.93
C PRO A 700 26.23 55.51 -20.10
N SER A 701 26.38 55.91 -18.84
CA SER A 701 27.35 55.35 -17.87
C SER A 701 27.13 53.87 -17.50
N MET A 702 25.97 53.28 -17.85
CA MET A 702 25.73 51.85 -17.66
C MET A 702 26.41 50.97 -18.71
N TYR A 703 26.77 51.53 -19.87
CA TYR A 703 27.30 50.78 -21.02
C TYR A 703 28.68 51.28 -21.46
N PHE A 704 28.97 52.57 -21.26
CA PHE A 704 30.21 53.20 -21.72
C PHE A 704 31.01 53.80 -20.56
N LEU A 705 32.33 53.87 -20.72
CA LEU A 705 33.25 54.47 -19.75
C LEU A 705 33.04 55.99 -19.66
N SER A 706 33.00 56.53 -18.43
CA SER A 706 33.05 57.99 -18.19
C SER A 706 34.48 58.51 -18.10
N LEU A 707 34.69 59.82 -18.28
CA LEU A 707 36.02 60.43 -18.46
C LEU A 707 36.94 60.28 -17.23
N GLU A 708 36.39 59.98 -16.05
CA GLU A 708 37.12 59.86 -14.77
C GLU A 708 37.33 58.40 -14.29
N GLN A 709 36.89 57.38 -15.04
CA GLN A 709 36.92 55.97 -14.60
C GLN A 709 38.07 55.14 -15.18
N ILE A 710 38.63 54.24 -14.35
CA ILE A 710 39.61 53.21 -14.76
C ILE A 710 38.89 52.10 -15.55
N PRO A 711 39.45 51.55 -16.65
CA PRO A 711 38.83 50.49 -17.43
C PRO A 711 38.45 49.28 -16.57
N LYS A 712 37.15 48.98 -16.46
CA LYS A 712 36.61 47.78 -15.80
C LYS A 712 35.68 47.05 -16.75
N THR A 713 35.95 45.77 -17.01
CA THR A 713 34.97 44.89 -17.66
C THR A 713 33.72 44.82 -16.77
N PRO A 714 32.54 45.26 -17.24
CA PRO A 714 32.10 45.14 -18.63
C PRO A 714 31.88 46.44 -19.43
N LEU A 715 32.39 47.60 -19.00
CA LEU A 715 32.25 48.89 -19.70
C LEU A 715 33.31 49.05 -20.80
N THR A 716 32.94 49.65 -21.94
CA THR A 716 33.85 49.89 -23.07
C THR A 716 33.87 51.36 -23.45
N SER A 717 34.88 51.81 -24.20
CA SER A 717 34.78 53.07 -24.95
C SER A 717 33.67 52.97 -26.00
N LEU A 718 33.12 54.11 -26.39
CA LEU A 718 32.18 54.20 -27.51
C LEU A 718 32.96 54.39 -28.80
N LEU A 719 32.83 53.44 -29.73
CA LEU A 719 33.51 53.49 -31.02
C LEU A 719 32.77 54.42 -31.99
N ILE A 720 33.46 55.39 -32.56
CA ILE A 720 32.93 56.28 -33.61
C ILE A 720 33.67 55.99 -34.90
N ILE A 721 32.94 55.62 -35.95
CA ILE A 721 33.49 55.34 -37.28
C ILE A 721 33.15 56.51 -38.19
N ASN A 722 34.17 57.27 -38.61
CA ASN A 722 34.00 58.39 -39.53
C ASN A 722 33.98 57.90 -41.00
N ASN A 723 32.85 58.13 -41.68
CA ASN A 723 32.63 57.83 -43.10
C ASN A 723 32.12 59.06 -43.88
N THR A 724 32.34 60.29 -43.38
CA THR A 724 31.91 61.55 -44.03
C THR A 724 33.00 62.18 -44.89
N GLY A 725 34.25 61.70 -44.82
CA GLY A 725 35.40 62.30 -45.50
C GLY A 725 35.74 63.74 -45.07
N SER A 726 35.06 64.26 -44.03
CA SER A 726 35.16 65.62 -43.51
C SER A 726 35.38 65.62 -41.99
N ASN A 727 35.79 66.76 -41.42
CA ASN A 727 36.09 66.87 -39.99
C ASN A 727 34.78 66.89 -39.16
N ILE A 728 34.66 65.97 -38.20
CA ILE A 728 33.50 65.78 -37.32
C ILE A 728 33.71 66.39 -35.92
N GLU A 729 34.62 67.35 -35.78
CA GLU A 729 34.98 68.00 -34.50
C GLU A 729 33.78 68.53 -33.70
N ASP A 730 32.78 69.13 -34.36
CA ASP A 730 31.58 69.66 -33.71
C ASP A 730 30.75 68.55 -33.03
N LEU A 731 30.64 67.40 -33.68
CA LEU A 731 29.94 66.22 -33.15
C LEU A 731 30.75 65.57 -32.02
N VAL A 732 32.06 65.46 -32.17
CA VAL A 732 32.95 64.89 -31.15
C VAL A 732 32.93 65.76 -29.88
N HIS A 733 32.93 67.07 -30.03
CA HIS A 733 32.81 68.00 -28.91
C HIS A 733 31.45 67.87 -28.20
N SER A 734 30.36 67.74 -28.95
CA SER A 734 29.02 67.50 -28.41
C SER A 734 28.90 66.15 -27.67
N LEU A 735 29.54 65.09 -28.19
CA LEU A 735 29.56 63.77 -27.55
C LEU A 735 30.41 63.74 -26.28
N LYS A 736 31.56 64.43 -26.26
CA LYS A 736 32.39 64.55 -25.05
C LYS A 736 31.68 65.29 -23.91
N ARG A 737 30.76 66.20 -24.20
CA ARG A 737 29.91 66.87 -23.18
C ARG A 737 28.98 65.89 -22.43
N GLN A 738 28.75 64.69 -22.96
CA GLN A 738 27.91 63.66 -22.32
C GLN A 738 28.69 62.75 -21.35
N ASP A 739 29.96 63.07 -21.06
CA ASP A 739 30.84 62.33 -20.14
C ASP A 739 31.06 60.86 -20.57
N ILE A 740 31.43 60.67 -21.84
CA ILE A 740 31.70 59.35 -22.45
C ILE A 740 33.09 59.35 -23.07
N VAL A 741 33.86 58.28 -22.84
CA VAL A 741 35.15 58.04 -23.49
C VAL A 741 34.93 57.55 -24.92
N LEU A 742 35.44 58.31 -25.89
CA LEU A 742 35.28 58.06 -27.32
C LEU A 742 36.57 57.53 -27.95
N GLU A 743 36.45 56.53 -28.80
CA GLU A 743 37.53 56.05 -29.67
C GLU A 743 37.12 56.29 -31.13
N ILE A 744 37.93 57.03 -31.88
CA ILE A 744 37.59 57.49 -33.24
C ILE A 744 38.46 56.74 -34.25
N ASP A 745 37.82 56.04 -35.18
CA ASP A 745 38.46 55.30 -36.27
C ASP A 745 37.92 55.74 -37.64
N ASP A 746 38.78 55.71 -38.67
CA ASP A 746 38.37 55.98 -40.06
C ASP A 746 37.87 54.69 -40.74
N PHE A 747 36.81 54.80 -41.56
CA PHE A 747 36.16 53.66 -42.25
C PHE A 747 37.13 52.80 -43.10
N ARG A 748 38.27 53.34 -43.53
CA ARG A 748 39.27 52.62 -44.34
C ARG A 748 40.05 51.53 -43.60
N ASN A 749 40.10 51.57 -42.26
CA ASN A 749 40.98 50.69 -41.49
C ASN A 749 40.26 49.53 -40.77
N ARG A 750 38.95 49.59 -40.52
CA ARG A 750 38.19 48.53 -39.80
C ARG A 750 36.71 48.47 -40.19
N ASN A 751 36.22 47.26 -40.47
CA ASN A 751 34.78 46.97 -40.43
C ASN A 751 34.34 46.81 -38.97
N GLY A 752 34.20 47.92 -38.23
CA GLY A 752 33.86 47.90 -36.80
C GLY A 752 32.48 47.32 -36.45
N SER A 753 31.70 46.86 -37.42
CA SER A 753 30.45 46.11 -37.19
C SER A 753 30.67 44.70 -36.65
N ASP A 754 31.87 44.14 -36.80
CA ASP A 754 32.17 42.73 -36.50
C ASP A 754 33.09 42.53 -35.29
N ASP A 755 33.52 43.62 -34.62
CA ASP A 755 34.42 43.54 -33.46
C ASP A 755 33.62 43.40 -32.14
N PRO A 756 33.67 42.23 -31.46
CA PRO A 756 32.87 41.97 -30.26
C PRO A 756 33.39 42.68 -29.00
N SER A 757 34.52 43.39 -29.10
CA SER A 757 35.17 44.04 -27.96
C SER A 757 34.47 45.31 -27.48
N TYR A 758 33.61 45.93 -28.30
CA TYR A 758 32.86 47.14 -27.95
C TYR A 758 31.40 46.82 -27.60
N ASN A 759 30.83 47.57 -26.64
CA ASN A 759 29.41 47.48 -26.30
C ASN A 759 28.52 48.12 -27.37
N GLY A 760 29.03 49.08 -28.14
CA GLY A 760 28.33 49.70 -29.25
C GLY A 760 29.23 50.62 -30.07
N ALA A 761 28.81 50.89 -31.31
CA ALA A 761 29.51 51.75 -32.26
C ALA A 761 28.53 52.67 -33.00
N ILE A 762 28.95 53.89 -33.32
CA ILE A 762 28.21 54.87 -34.12
C ILE A 762 28.99 55.15 -35.39
N ILE A 763 28.38 54.87 -36.54
CA ILE A 763 28.93 55.12 -37.86
C ILE A 763 28.29 56.41 -38.38
N VAL A 764 29.12 57.40 -38.69
CA VAL A 764 28.67 58.71 -39.19
C VAL A 764 29.00 58.81 -40.67
N SER A 765 28.01 59.14 -41.50
CA SER A 765 28.14 59.26 -42.97
C SER A 765 27.38 60.49 -43.49
N GLY A 766 27.71 61.00 -44.68
CA GLY A 766 27.09 62.20 -45.27
C GLY A 766 27.96 63.45 -45.22
N ASP A 767 27.42 64.60 -45.64
CA ASP A 767 28.11 65.89 -45.71
C ASP A 767 27.79 66.77 -44.47
N GLN A 768 28.54 67.85 -44.22
CA GLN A 768 28.37 68.75 -43.05
C GLN A 768 26.94 69.28 -42.82
N LYS A 769 26.07 69.24 -43.84
CA LYS A 769 24.67 69.67 -43.75
C LYS A 769 23.68 68.51 -43.53
N ASP A 770 24.08 67.27 -43.80
CA ASP A 770 23.22 66.07 -43.76
C ASP A 770 23.95 64.89 -43.13
N TYR A 771 24.06 64.89 -41.79
CA TYR A 771 24.57 63.72 -41.07
C TYR A 771 23.59 62.55 -41.16
N ARG A 772 24.12 61.36 -41.47
CA ARG A 772 23.45 60.07 -41.39
C ARG A 772 24.16 59.19 -40.37
N PHE A 773 23.43 58.80 -39.33
CA PHE A 773 23.93 57.94 -38.27
C PHE A 773 23.46 56.51 -38.49
N SER A 774 24.40 55.56 -38.47
CA SER A 774 24.09 54.15 -38.33
C SER A 774 24.63 53.67 -37.00
N VAL A 775 23.78 53.02 -36.20
CA VAL A 775 24.15 52.56 -34.85
C VAL A 775 24.29 51.05 -34.87
N ALA A 776 25.41 50.54 -34.35
CA ALA A 776 25.68 49.12 -34.16
C ALA A 776 25.76 48.81 -32.66
N CYS A 777 25.01 47.81 -32.20
CA CYS A 777 24.89 47.48 -30.77
C CYS A 777 25.31 46.04 -30.51
N ASN A 778 25.99 45.81 -29.39
CA ASN A 778 26.27 44.47 -28.92
C ASN A 778 25.01 43.82 -28.34
N ILE A 779 24.53 42.73 -28.95
CA ILE A 779 23.29 42.04 -28.57
C ILE A 779 23.36 41.46 -27.14
N LYS A 780 24.55 41.22 -26.58
CA LYS A 780 24.70 40.76 -25.19
C LYS A 780 24.25 41.80 -24.15
N LYS A 781 24.16 43.07 -24.52
CA LYS A 781 23.79 44.18 -23.63
C LYS A 781 22.35 44.59 -23.90
N LEU A 782 21.43 44.09 -23.07
CA LEU A 782 20.01 44.45 -23.11
C LEU A 782 19.88 45.98 -23.09
N ASN A 783 18.98 46.58 -23.88
CA ASN A 783 18.71 48.03 -23.90
C ASN A 783 19.88 48.95 -24.35
N CYS A 784 20.95 48.42 -24.94
CA CYS A 784 22.05 49.24 -25.47
C CYS A 784 21.62 50.12 -26.67
N PHE A 785 20.74 49.63 -27.53
CA PHE A 785 20.24 50.40 -28.70
C PHE A 785 19.47 51.68 -28.32
N PRO A 786 18.47 51.64 -27.39
CA PRO A 786 17.84 52.85 -26.87
C PRO A 786 18.84 53.87 -26.29
N VAL A 787 19.86 53.41 -25.58
CA VAL A 787 20.90 54.28 -24.99
C VAL A 787 21.73 54.96 -26.08
N LEU A 788 22.17 54.22 -27.09
CA LEU A 788 22.90 54.79 -28.22
C LEU A 788 22.05 55.78 -29.02
N MET A 789 20.76 55.51 -29.18
CA MET A 789 19.84 56.46 -29.80
C MET A 789 19.73 57.74 -28.97
N GLY A 790 19.63 57.62 -27.64
CA GLY A 790 19.67 58.76 -26.72
C GLY A 790 20.97 59.57 -26.84
N ILE A 791 22.12 58.89 -26.96
CA ILE A 791 23.43 59.53 -27.14
C ILE A 791 23.48 60.33 -28.46
N VAL A 792 23.00 59.75 -29.57
CA VAL A 792 22.94 60.42 -30.87
C VAL A 792 21.98 61.62 -30.84
N SER A 793 20.79 61.47 -30.25
CA SER A 793 19.83 62.57 -30.11
C SER A 793 20.38 63.73 -29.27
N ASN A 794 21.04 63.44 -28.14
CA ASN A 794 21.68 64.46 -27.31
C ASN A 794 22.88 65.12 -28.00
N ALA A 795 23.61 64.37 -28.82
CA ALA A 795 24.72 64.91 -29.60
C ALA A 795 24.24 65.91 -30.66
N LEU A 796 23.12 65.60 -31.33
CA LEU A 796 22.49 66.50 -32.30
C LEU A 796 21.97 67.79 -31.65
N ILE A 797 21.34 67.68 -30.48
CA ILE A 797 20.84 68.84 -29.72
C ILE A 797 21.98 69.76 -29.29
N GLY A 798 23.11 69.18 -28.86
CA GLY A 798 24.31 69.93 -28.50
C GLY A 798 24.97 70.66 -29.68
N ILE A 799 24.86 70.15 -30.92
CA ILE A 799 25.32 70.85 -32.14
C ILE A 799 24.49 72.13 -32.39
N PHE A 800 23.20 72.11 -32.02
CA PHE A 800 22.32 73.28 -32.15
C PHE A 800 22.32 74.22 -30.92
N ASN A 801 23.31 74.10 -30.02
CA ASN A 801 23.51 74.96 -28.83
C ASN A 801 22.38 74.96 -27.77
N PHE A 802 21.62 73.88 -27.65
CA PHE A 802 20.67 73.71 -26.55
C PHE A 802 21.34 73.03 -25.33
N THR A 803 20.97 73.45 -24.11
CA THR A 803 21.56 72.96 -22.84
C THR A 803 20.80 71.79 -22.21
N GLU A 804 19.65 71.40 -22.75
CA GLU A 804 18.82 70.32 -22.20
C GLU A 804 19.23 68.96 -22.78
N LEU A 805 19.27 67.93 -21.91
CA LEU A 805 19.55 66.55 -22.27
C LEU A 805 18.25 65.74 -22.28
N ILE A 806 18.02 64.98 -23.35
CA ILE A 806 16.95 63.99 -23.44
C ILE A 806 17.32 62.80 -22.56
N GLN A 807 16.44 62.49 -21.60
CA GLN A 807 16.48 61.25 -20.82
C GLN A 807 15.71 60.15 -21.56
N THR A 808 16.29 58.94 -21.61
CA THR A 808 15.64 57.77 -22.19
C THR A 808 15.17 56.84 -21.08
N GLU A 809 13.86 56.68 -20.96
CA GLU A 809 13.23 55.79 -19.99
C GLU A 809 12.53 54.62 -20.71
N SER A 810 12.60 53.40 -20.18
CA SER A 810 11.67 52.34 -20.59
C SER A 810 10.45 52.30 -19.69
N THR A 811 9.27 52.34 -20.31
CA THR A 811 8.00 51.94 -19.68
C THR A 811 7.50 50.66 -20.33
N SER A 812 7.00 49.73 -19.52
CA SER A 812 6.47 48.44 -19.99
C SER A 812 5.00 48.59 -20.41
N PHE A 813 4.72 48.65 -21.71
CA PHE A 813 3.34 48.56 -22.22
C PHE A 813 2.94 47.10 -22.47
N SER A 814 1.82 46.68 -21.89
CA SER A 814 1.22 45.37 -22.15
C SER A 814 0.52 45.40 -23.51
N HIS A 815 1.00 44.58 -24.45
CA HIS A 815 0.42 44.34 -25.77
C HIS A 815 0.49 45.51 -26.76
N VAL A 816 1.66 45.70 -27.39
CA VAL A 816 1.87 45.81 -28.85
C VAL A 816 3.39 45.78 -29.06
N SER A 817 3.85 45.08 -30.09
CA SER A 817 5.24 45.03 -30.57
C SER A 817 5.70 46.36 -31.19
N ARG A 818 5.69 47.43 -30.40
CA ARG A 818 6.27 48.74 -30.74
C ARG A 818 6.91 49.35 -29.50
N VAL A 819 8.20 49.66 -29.59
CA VAL A 819 8.90 50.52 -28.62
C VAL A 819 8.44 51.96 -28.89
N LEU A 820 7.71 52.56 -27.95
CA LEU A 820 7.39 53.98 -27.97
C LEU A 820 8.40 54.71 -27.07
N ILE A 821 9.25 55.53 -27.69
CA ILE A 821 10.21 56.39 -27.00
C ILE A 821 9.47 57.67 -26.61
N TYR A 822 9.32 57.93 -25.31
CA TYR A 822 8.83 59.21 -24.82
C TYR A 822 10.00 60.18 -24.68
N ILE A 823 10.00 61.26 -25.46
CA ILE A 823 10.95 62.36 -25.31
C ILE A 823 10.31 63.36 -24.34
N ARG A 824 10.79 63.42 -23.10
CA ARG A 824 10.35 64.41 -22.11
C ARG A 824 11.26 65.63 -22.22
N GLY A 825 10.80 66.65 -22.94
CA GLY A 825 11.37 68.00 -22.83
C GLY A 825 10.76 68.71 -21.64
N ASN A 826 11.58 69.18 -20.70
CA ASN A 826 11.10 70.07 -19.64
C ASN A 826 11.03 71.48 -20.22
N THR A 827 9.90 71.87 -20.78
CA THR A 827 9.68 73.29 -21.09
C THR A 827 9.51 74.06 -19.79
N ALA A 828 10.57 74.76 -19.35
CA ALA A 828 10.41 75.89 -18.46
C ALA A 828 9.86 77.05 -19.28
N GLU A 829 8.69 77.57 -18.89
CA GLU A 829 8.08 78.76 -19.47
C GLU A 829 9.06 79.94 -19.44
N GLY A 830 9.14 80.63 -20.58
CA GLY A 830 9.76 81.94 -20.77
C GLY A 830 9.10 82.65 -21.93
#